data_AF-A0A954KSE6-F1
#
_entry.id   AF-A0A954KSE6-F1
#
_cell.length_a   1.000
_cell.length_b   1.000
_cell.length_c   1.000
_cell.angle_alpha   90.00
_cell.angle_beta   90.00
_cell.angle_gamma   90.00
#
_symmetry.space_group_name_H-M   'P 1'
#
loop_
_entity.id
_entity.type
_entity.pdbx_description
1 polymer ?
#
loop_
_entity_poly.entity_id
_entity_poly.type
_entity_poly.pdbx_seq_one_letter_code
_entity_poly.pdbx_strand_id
1 'polypeptide(L)'
;MFQRCRFIFRQLLNKSLPKRHGHSRRIQLSARFTAGAYQQIEMVEPRVMLSATSPALTSTAPDNLMLDMHSEAPADLTVSMHSELPTVSAQPELTEYEAWRNETFYVDTYTQDEIEITNEGDISTQDQAMFDLINLGDVYTNTSYRGTGYSVAVLDTGVDYTHTALGGGWGNRVIAGYDFVNNDSDPMDDNGHGTHVAGTIGGNDLTHGGIANDVNIIALKVLGASGSGSFGDVEDALQWVAANQATYNIVAVNMSLGAGNHASNPYTFLEDEFTTLVGQGVFIAASSGNDFYTYGSTQGLGYPAISNNTVSVGAVYDTSYGQVNWSSGATDYTTAADRITSFTQRSSGLDILAPGAMITAAGLGGGFVTMGGTSMAAPVIAGAAALMHEAAVDTGQTNLANQTSLLQIMQDTGVSINDGDDENDNVTNTGLNFKRIDLYAALQDIMGPESSPSSDYITITDGVATIAGTTGDDTFVISISGTTMNVSRNSVADTIDLTAVTAINLEGGDGTDSLTYTGQTAADSFKLWEGRLQHTLTDLVFDSDTLETIILNGGGGEDTALMYDTSGNDTLNMEANAVQMTGTGYSNAVNGINTVTAFSNNGGTDAVTFTDTAADDYFVSKYNQAYMTTGDYRNTAVNFESGTATSANGGNDRAWFYDSTGDDTLTMDPTSVNMTGTTFNNTANDFYRVDAYGDNGGTDSATINDSAGNDRSYSSITYSYMTGTGFYNRVNNFDSVTVNATSGGSDRADFYGTDADETFTAQQQGATLSGNGATVTVTSFDLIAADMTYGSGTDSATLTDTTGNDTFKAYSDFSFMYGSGYKNYVYGFDTVVGNSTEGGTDRAYLVDSSGDDTMTVNPTSVNMTGTGFNNTANGFSRTDTYTSEGGTDTANFYDSSGDDIARATPLGLAYMQGSGFVNVVRYLENVNFYTNNGGTDKAYFYDTSGNDTFTVNSLAGSIIGTGYTYYAYSFEIYAGYSNNGGTD
;
A
#
# COMPACT_ATOMS: atom_id res chain seq x y z
N MET A 1 -3.71 -12.89 -12.21
CA MET A 1 -2.81 -13.36 -11.12
C MET A 1 -2.76 -14.90 -10.99
N PHE A 2 -3.90 -15.58 -10.81
CA PHE A 2 -3.99 -17.05 -10.66
C PHE A 2 -3.38 -17.88 -11.81
N GLN A 3 -3.44 -17.38 -13.06
CA GLN A 3 -2.82 -18.06 -14.21
C GLN A 3 -1.28 -17.89 -14.29
N ARG A 4 -0.70 -16.81 -13.76
CA ARG A 4 0.78 -16.60 -13.71
C ARG A 4 1.42 -17.52 -12.65
N CYS A 5 0.79 -17.66 -11.48
CA CYS A 5 1.25 -18.58 -10.43
C CYS A 5 1.23 -20.06 -10.91
N ARG A 6 0.21 -20.45 -11.69
CA ARG A 6 0.10 -21.81 -12.24
C ARG A 6 1.15 -22.14 -13.31
N PHE A 7 1.67 -21.15 -14.02
CA PHE A 7 2.75 -21.31 -15.00
C PHE A 7 4.10 -21.54 -14.32
N ILE A 8 4.40 -20.78 -13.27
CA ILE A 8 5.64 -20.90 -12.47
C ILE A 8 5.66 -22.23 -11.69
N PHE A 9 4.51 -22.65 -11.14
CA PHE A 9 4.36 -23.93 -10.43
C PHE A 9 4.63 -25.16 -11.32
N ARG A 10 4.35 -25.07 -12.64
CA ARG A 10 4.67 -26.12 -13.61
C ARG A 10 6.14 -26.14 -14.05
N GLN A 11 6.81 -25.00 -14.02
CA GLN A 11 8.24 -24.90 -14.35
C GLN A 11 9.12 -25.53 -13.25
N LEU A 12 8.76 -25.34 -11.97
CA LEU A 12 9.48 -25.91 -10.82
C LEU A 12 9.32 -27.43 -10.68
N LEU A 13 8.19 -27.99 -11.12
CA LEU A 13 7.94 -29.45 -11.12
C LEU A 13 8.69 -30.21 -12.24
N ASN A 14 9.19 -29.52 -13.28
CA ASN A 14 9.82 -30.14 -14.45
C ASN A 14 11.36 -30.23 -14.39
N LYS A 15 12.03 -29.66 -13.36
CA LYS A 15 13.47 -29.87 -13.13
C LYS A 15 13.67 -31.04 -12.16
N SER A 16 13.63 -32.26 -12.70
CA SER A 16 14.01 -33.48 -11.97
C SER A 16 15.52 -33.70 -12.02
N LEU A 17 16.21 -33.64 -10.86
CA LEU A 17 17.57 -34.17 -10.68
C LEU A 17 17.51 -35.70 -10.37
N PRO A 18 18.49 -36.51 -10.79
CA PRO A 18 18.39 -37.97 -10.79
C PRO A 18 18.45 -38.61 -9.39
N LYS A 19 17.68 -39.70 -9.21
CA LYS A 19 17.53 -40.50 -7.97
C LYS A 19 18.86 -41.14 -7.51
N ARG A 20 19.21 -41.00 -6.22
CA ARG A 20 19.89 -42.05 -5.45
C ARG A 20 18.85 -42.83 -4.62
N HIS A 21 18.98 -44.15 -4.56
CA HIS A 21 18.09 -45.06 -3.83
C HIS A 21 18.20 -44.86 -2.31
N GLY A 22 17.06 -44.75 -1.61
CA GLY A 22 17.01 -44.91 -0.15
C GLY A 22 16.00 -44.06 0.63
N HIS A 23 15.54 -42.91 0.12
CA HIS A 23 14.73 -41.98 0.94
C HIS A 23 13.55 -41.37 0.17
N SER A 24 12.36 -41.33 0.79
CA SER A 24 11.21 -40.54 0.33
C SER A 24 11.22 -39.15 0.97
N ARG A 25 11.32 -38.09 0.16
CA ARG A 25 11.14 -36.69 0.61
C ARG A 25 9.66 -36.27 0.42
N ARG A 26 9.02 -35.71 1.44
CA ARG A 26 7.75 -34.96 1.31
C ARG A 26 8.06 -33.47 1.42
N ILE A 27 7.53 -32.68 0.48
CA ILE A 27 7.60 -31.21 0.51
C ILE A 27 6.26 -30.72 1.08
N GLN A 28 6.29 -29.87 2.10
CA GLN A 28 5.12 -29.18 2.62
C GLN A 28 5.33 -27.67 2.45
N LEU A 29 4.53 -27.04 1.58
CA LEU A 29 4.45 -25.58 1.46
C LEU A 29 3.29 -25.06 2.33
N SER A 30 3.53 -23.99 3.08
CA SER A 30 2.48 -23.20 3.73
C SER A 30 2.43 -21.82 3.08
N ALA A 31 1.26 -21.41 2.60
CA ALA A 31 1.00 -20.03 2.15
C ALA A 31 0.04 -19.38 3.16
N ARG A 32 0.35 -18.16 3.60
CA ARG A 32 -0.56 -17.33 4.40
C ARG A 32 -1.13 -16.23 3.50
N PHE A 33 -2.42 -15.98 3.64
CA PHE A 33 -3.08 -14.83 3.03
C PHE A 33 -3.52 -13.90 4.16
N THR A 34 -2.93 -12.70 4.22
CA THR A 34 -3.43 -11.59 5.05
C THR A 34 -4.38 -10.77 4.20
N ALA A 35 -5.55 -10.45 4.75
CA ALA A 35 -6.50 -9.54 4.11
C ALA A 35 -6.06 -8.09 4.39
N GLY A 36 -5.86 -7.30 3.33
CA GLY A 36 -5.51 -5.88 3.40
C GLY A 36 -4.06 -5.57 3.05
N ALA A 37 -3.73 -5.62 1.75
CA ALA A 37 -2.67 -4.90 1.04
C ALA A 37 -2.48 -5.58 -0.32
N TYR A 38 -2.91 -4.94 -1.40
CA TYR A 38 -2.57 -5.39 -2.74
C TYR A 38 -1.06 -5.16 -2.94
N GLN A 39 -0.34 -6.24 -3.29
CA GLN A 39 1.08 -6.31 -3.70
C GLN A 39 2.15 -6.65 -2.64
N GLN A 40 2.16 -7.88 -2.12
CA GLN A 40 3.41 -8.61 -1.83
C GLN A 40 3.17 -10.12 -1.84
N ILE A 41 3.98 -10.88 -2.61
CA ILE A 41 4.10 -12.33 -2.46
C ILE A 41 5.49 -12.56 -1.87
N GLU A 42 5.57 -12.78 -0.57
CA GLU A 42 6.78 -13.30 0.07
C GLU A 42 6.89 -14.81 -0.22
N MET A 43 7.91 -15.22 -0.97
CA MET A 43 8.33 -16.62 -1.02
C MET A 43 9.39 -16.85 0.04
N VAL A 44 9.02 -17.51 1.14
CA VAL A 44 9.98 -18.01 2.13
C VAL A 44 10.69 -19.23 1.52
N GLU A 45 12.02 -19.23 1.56
CA GLU A 45 12.87 -20.31 1.02
C GLU A 45 12.50 -21.71 1.54
N PRO A 46 12.72 -22.77 0.74
CA PRO A 46 12.47 -24.14 1.18
C PRO A 46 13.50 -24.56 2.24
N ARG A 47 13.10 -24.69 3.51
CA ARG A 47 13.92 -25.36 4.53
C ARG A 47 14.02 -26.86 4.24
N VAL A 48 15.23 -27.34 3.99
CA VAL A 48 15.55 -28.77 4.01
C VAL A 48 15.78 -29.19 5.46
N MET A 49 14.81 -29.88 6.06
CA MET A 49 15.03 -30.59 7.33
C MET A 49 15.64 -31.96 7.00
N LEU A 50 16.95 -32.11 7.15
CA LEU A 50 17.61 -33.42 7.17
C LEU A 50 17.33 -34.08 8.52
N SER A 51 16.53 -35.15 8.54
CA SER A 51 16.52 -36.08 9.67
C SER A 51 17.65 -37.09 9.48
N ALA A 52 18.76 -36.92 10.18
CA ALA A 52 19.70 -38.02 10.39
C ALA A 52 19.20 -38.88 11.55
N THR A 53 18.88 -40.14 11.26
CA THR A 53 18.83 -41.19 12.27
C THR A 53 20.26 -41.53 12.68
N SER A 54 20.67 -41.17 13.90
CA SER A 54 21.90 -41.69 14.52
C SER A 54 21.78 -43.19 14.78
N PRO A 55 22.82 -44.01 14.55
CA PRO A 55 23.00 -45.26 15.25
C PRO A 55 23.53 -44.99 16.66
N ALA A 56 23.07 -45.80 17.61
CA ALA A 56 23.42 -45.73 19.01
C ALA A 56 24.94 -45.88 19.26
N LEU A 57 25.51 -44.95 20.03
CA LEU A 57 26.66 -45.22 20.89
C LEU A 57 26.28 -44.81 22.32
N THR A 58 26.43 -45.79 23.20
CA THR A 58 26.16 -45.72 24.63
C THR A 58 27.18 -44.83 25.33
N SER A 59 26.74 -43.77 25.98
CA SER A 59 27.50 -43.15 27.07
C SER A 59 26.66 -43.12 28.35
N THR A 60 27.20 -43.77 29.37
CA THR A 60 26.73 -43.74 30.75
C THR A 60 27.09 -42.40 31.40
N ALA A 61 26.13 -41.84 32.14
CA ALA A 61 26.22 -40.97 33.33
C ALA A 61 25.43 -39.64 33.18
N PRO A 62 24.93 -39.04 34.28
CA PRO A 62 23.57 -39.26 34.75
C PRO A 62 22.72 -37.98 34.82
N ASP A 63 21.41 -38.22 34.96
CA ASP A 63 20.35 -37.30 35.42
C ASP A 63 20.81 -36.21 36.39
N ASN A 64 20.30 -34.99 36.17
CA ASN A 64 19.26 -34.39 37.04
C ASN A 64 18.96 -32.95 36.59
N LEU A 65 17.70 -32.66 36.23
CA LEU A 65 16.76 -31.88 37.07
C LEU A 65 15.53 -31.43 36.26
N MET A 66 14.37 -31.89 36.75
CA MET A 66 13.03 -31.30 36.70
C MET A 66 12.14 -31.51 35.45
N LEU A 67 11.29 -32.52 35.62
CA LEU A 67 10.03 -32.81 34.95
C LEU A 67 8.87 -32.15 35.75
N ASP A 68 7.93 -31.48 35.08
CA ASP A 68 6.48 -31.50 35.37
C ASP A 68 5.75 -30.76 34.23
N MET A 69 5.23 -31.44 33.20
CA MET A 69 3.90 -32.08 33.09
C MET A 69 2.71 -31.10 33.10
N HIS A 70 2.19 -30.84 31.89
CA HIS A 70 0.82 -30.41 31.63
C HIS A 70 -0.16 -31.60 31.74
N SER A 71 -1.32 -31.39 32.34
CA SER A 71 -2.67 -31.54 31.73
C SER A 71 -3.75 -31.80 32.79
N GLU A 72 -4.93 -31.19 32.63
CA GLU A 72 -6.27 -31.83 32.68
C GLU A 72 -7.35 -30.82 32.22
N ALA A 73 -8.45 -31.37 31.70
CA ALA A 73 -9.46 -30.82 30.76
C ALA A 73 -10.55 -29.90 31.37
N PRO A 74 -11.50 -29.39 30.55
CA PRO A 74 -12.84 -29.06 31.02
C PRO A 74 -13.97 -29.79 30.29
N ALA A 75 -15.05 -30.04 31.04
CA ALA A 75 -16.33 -30.57 30.59
C ALA A 75 -17.47 -29.56 30.83
N ASP A 76 -18.44 -29.58 29.91
CA ASP A 76 -19.90 -29.38 30.08
C ASP A 76 -20.47 -28.00 30.49
N LEU A 77 -21.38 -27.42 29.66
CA LEU A 77 -22.80 -27.17 30.00
C LEU A 77 -23.56 -26.35 28.92
N THR A 78 -24.85 -26.67 28.77
CA THR A 78 -25.84 -26.21 27.77
C THR A 78 -26.93 -25.25 28.32
N VAL A 79 -27.64 -24.58 27.38
CA VAL A 79 -29.07 -24.10 27.38
C VAL A 79 -29.40 -22.62 27.73
N SER A 80 -30.02 -21.89 26.79
CA SER A 80 -31.43 -21.40 26.85
C SER A 80 -31.70 -20.19 25.93
N MET A 81 -32.67 -20.30 25.02
CA MET A 81 -33.31 -19.18 24.31
C MET A 81 -34.64 -18.85 25.01
N HIS A 82 -34.91 -17.57 25.26
CA HIS A 82 -36.19 -17.08 25.77
C HIS A 82 -36.83 -16.10 24.78
N SER A 83 -38.02 -16.48 24.34
CA SER A 83 -39.05 -15.67 23.69
C SER A 83 -39.78 -14.82 24.71
N GLU A 84 -40.16 -13.58 24.37
CA GLU A 84 -41.50 -13.00 24.57
C GLU A 84 -41.54 -11.54 24.09
N LEU A 85 -42.46 -11.22 23.17
CA LEU A 85 -42.92 -9.86 22.86
C LEU A 85 -44.35 -9.69 23.42
N PRO A 86 -44.69 -8.55 24.04
CA PRO A 86 -46.04 -8.28 24.55
C PRO A 86 -46.96 -7.63 23.51
N THR A 87 -48.25 -7.86 23.77
CA THR A 87 -49.47 -7.65 22.99
C THR A 87 -49.89 -6.20 22.74
N VAL A 88 -50.47 -6.01 21.55
CA VAL A 88 -51.18 -4.84 20.99
C VAL A 88 -52.47 -4.49 21.75
N SER A 89 -52.70 -3.20 21.96
CA SER A 89 -53.97 -2.61 22.40
C SER A 89 -54.64 -1.92 21.21
N ALA A 90 -55.91 -2.24 20.98
CA ALA A 90 -56.72 -1.88 19.82
C ALA A 90 -56.98 -0.37 19.63
N GLN A 91 -57.01 0.04 18.35
CA GLN A 91 -57.54 1.30 17.81
C GLN A 91 -58.71 0.97 16.83
N PRO A 92 -59.59 1.94 16.52
CA PRO A 92 -61.02 1.75 16.30
C PRO A 92 -61.44 1.29 14.88
N GLU A 93 -62.74 1.06 14.73
CA GLU A 93 -63.48 0.38 13.65
C GLU A 93 -62.84 0.35 12.24
N LEU A 94 -62.30 -0.83 11.89
CA LEU A 94 -61.69 -1.22 10.61
C LEU A 94 -62.54 -0.95 9.35
N THR A 95 -63.84 -0.65 9.42
CA THR A 95 -64.68 -0.56 8.21
C THR A 95 -64.65 0.78 7.48
N GLU A 96 -64.50 1.90 8.20
CA GLU A 96 -64.27 3.22 7.56
C GLU A 96 -62.80 3.38 7.16
N TYR A 97 -61.89 2.82 7.99
CA TYR A 97 -60.46 2.74 7.72
C TYR A 97 -60.18 2.04 6.38
N GLU A 98 -60.68 0.80 6.23
CA GLU A 98 -60.48 0.02 5.00
C GLU A 98 -61.22 0.58 3.78
N ALA A 99 -62.30 1.35 3.95
CA ALA A 99 -63.02 1.94 2.83
C ALA A 99 -62.26 3.12 2.22
N TRP A 100 -61.68 4.01 3.05
CA TRP A 100 -60.84 5.09 2.55
C TRP A 100 -59.50 4.54 2.05
N ARG A 101 -58.90 3.56 2.74
CA ARG A 101 -57.58 3.04 2.38
C ARG A 101 -57.56 2.53 0.94
N ASN A 102 -58.71 2.09 0.44
CA ASN A 102 -58.94 1.64 -0.93
C ASN A 102 -59.53 2.72 -1.87
N GLU A 103 -59.66 3.98 -1.44
CA GLU A 103 -60.08 5.09 -2.31
C GLU A 103 -58.97 5.37 -3.32
N THR A 104 -59.31 5.18 -4.59
CA THR A 104 -58.36 5.30 -5.69
C THR A 104 -58.38 6.68 -6.30
N PHE A 105 -57.21 7.23 -6.59
CA PHE A 105 -57.01 8.46 -7.35
C PHE A 105 -56.11 8.19 -8.56
N TYR A 106 -55.91 9.22 -9.40
CA TYR A 106 -55.12 9.14 -10.63
C TYR A 106 -54.07 10.23 -10.66
N VAL A 107 -52.97 9.96 -11.37
CA VAL A 107 -51.99 10.97 -11.81
C VAL A 107 -52.74 12.02 -12.61
N ASP A 108 -52.50 13.29 -12.28
CA ASP A 108 -53.09 14.41 -12.96
C ASP A 108 -52.00 15.12 -13.79
N THR A 109 -51.95 14.83 -15.09
CA THR A 109 -50.95 15.37 -16.03
C THR A 109 -51.50 15.40 -17.46
N TYR A 110 -50.90 16.20 -18.33
CA TYR A 110 -51.12 16.22 -19.77
C TYR A 110 -49.79 15.94 -20.48
N THR A 111 -49.76 14.87 -21.29
CA THR A 111 -48.60 14.54 -22.13
C THR A 111 -48.57 15.40 -23.40
N GLN A 112 -47.41 15.56 -24.05
CA GLN A 112 -47.27 16.38 -25.27
C GLN A 112 -48.29 16.01 -26.38
N ASP A 113 -48.62 14.72 -26.54
CA ASP A 113 -49.59 14.24 -27.52
C ASP A 113 -51.05 14.62 -27.19
N GLU A 114 -51.31 15.09 -25.96
CA GLU A 114 -52.63 15.49 -25.45
C GLU A 114 -52.79 17.02 -25.42
N ILE A 115 -51.80 17.76 -25.90
CA ILE A 115 -51.78 19.22 -25.90
C ILE A 115 -51.71 19.76 -27.35
N GLU A 116 -52.66 20.62 -27.72
CA GLU A 116 -52.67 21.25 -29.05
C GLU A 116 -52.13 22.69 -28.97
N ILE A 117 -50.96 22.94 -29.60
CA ILE A 117 -50.27 24.24 -29.64
C ILE A 117 -50.34 24.84 -31.05
N THR A 118 -50.71 26.11 -31.16
CA THR A 118 -50.90 26.81 -32.45
C THR A 118 -49.61 27.43 -33.04
N ASN A 119 -48.47 27.36 -32.35
CA ASN A 119 -47.20 27.96 -32.77
C ASN A 119 -46.02 27.02 -32.43
N GLU A 120 -45.63 26.15 -33.37
CA GLU A 120 -44.48 25.22 -33.25
C GLU A 120 -43.13 25.95 -33.43
N GLY A 121 -42.86 26.99 -32.62
CA GLY A 121 -41.48 27.46 -32.43
C GLY A 121 -40.66 26.37 -31.73
N ASP A 122 -39.37 26.27 -32.06
CA ASP A 122 -38.47 25.18 -31.66
C ASP A 122 -38.63 24.79 -30.18
N ILE A 123 -39.21 23.62 -29.93
CA ILE A 123 -39.60 23.18 -28.57
C ILE A 123 -38.38 22.84 -27.70
N SER A 124 -37.18 22.79 -28.30
CA SER A 124 -35.93 22.37 -27.66
C SER A 124 -35.13 23.48 -26.95
N THR A 125 -35.64 24.72 -26.84
CA THR A 125 -34.96 25.82 -26.11
C THR A 125 -35.60 26.16 -24.75
N GLN A 126 -36.38 25.24 -24.18
CA GLN A 126 -37.38 25.56 -23.13
C GLN A 126 -36.90 25.43 -21.69
N ASP A 127 -35.93 24.58 -21.37
CA ASP A 127 -35.47 24.42 -19.98
C ASP A 127 -34.87 25.70 -19.42
N GLN A 128 -34.23 26.50 -20.29
CA GLN A 128 -33.72 27.81 -19.93
C GLN A 128 -34.85 28.77 -19.52
N ALA A 129 -36.05 28.68 -20.11
CA ALA A 129 -37.16 29.56 -19.74
C ALA A 129 -37.69 29.26 -18.33
N MET A 130 -37.81 27.99 -17.97
CA MET A 130 -38.12 27.58 -16.59
C MET A 130 -37.04 28.07 -15.62
N PHE A 131 -35.76 27.82 -15.94
CA PHE A 131 -34.64 28.22 -15.10
C PHE A 131 -34.54 29.75 -14.95
N ASP A 132 -34.79 30.50 -16.02
CA ASP A 132 -34.81 31.96 -16.01
C ASP A 132 -35.97 32.48 -15.17
N LEU A 133 -37.18 31.89 -15.27
CA LEU A 133 -38.36 32.38 -14.57
C LEU A 133 -38.22 32.32 -13.04
N ILE A 134 -37.52 31.31 -12.52
CA ILE A 134 -37.28 31.14 -11.08
C ILE A 134 -35.87 31.61 -10.65
N ASN A 135 -35.09 32.18 -11.57
CA ASN A 135 -33.69 32.57 -11.38
C ASN A 135 -32.76 31.40 -10.97
N LEU A 136 -33.00 30.16 -11.42
CA LEU A 136 -32.13 29.01 -11.13
C LEU A 136 -30.73 29.17 -11.74
N GLY A 137 -30.62 29.79 -12.91
CA GLY A 137 -29.32 30.11 -13.52
C GLY A 137 -28.45 30.92 -12.55
N ASP A 138 -29.01 31.93 -11.90
CA ASP A 138 -28.31 32.74 -10.90
C ASP A 138 -27.94 31.93 -9.65
N VAL A 139 -28.75 30.95 -9.23
CA VAL A 139 -28.38 30.01 -8.16
C VAL A 139 -27.14 29.22 -8.54
N TYR A 140 -27.12 28.68 -9.76
CA TYR A 140 -25.99 27.88 -10.23
C TYR A 140 -24.73 28.72 -10.46
N THR A 141 -24.88 29.97 -10.92
CA THR A 141 -23.76 30.89 -11.13
C THR A 141 -23.20 31.46 -9.81
N ASN A 142 -24.06 31.79 -8.84
CA ASN A 142 -23.65 32.56 -7.66
C ASN A 142 -23.56 31.74 -6.36
N THR A 143 -23.94 30.45 -6.39
CA THR A 143 -23.91 29.57 -5.21
C THR A 143 -23.43 28.16 -5.57
N SER A 144 -22.93 27.42 -4.58
CA SER A 144 -22.56 26.00 -4.71
C SER A 144 -23.69 25.02 -4.42
N TYR A 145 -24.89 25.51 -4.09
CA TYR A 145 -26.00 24.64 -3.66
C TYR A 145 -26.55 23.83 -4.83
N ARG A 146 -26.53 22.51 -4.69
CA ARG A 146 -26.99 21.53 -5.69
C ARG A 146 -27.82 20.40 -5.06
N GLY A 147 -28.04 20.44 -3.75
CA GLY A 147 -28.75 19.42 -2.97
C GLY A 147 -27.83 18.30 -2.49
N THR A 148 -26.52 18.50 -2.52
CA THR A 148 -25.53 17.45 -2.27
C THR A 148 -25.68 16.91 -0.85
N GLY A 149 -25.77 15.58 -0.72
CA GLY A 149 -25.89 14.92 0.59
C GLY A 149 -27.28 14.94 1.21
N TYR A 150 -28.27 15.57 0.56
CA TYR A 150 -29.68 15.53 0.94
C TYR A 150 -30.48 14.61 0.01
N SER A 151 -31.68 14.22 0.44
CA SER A 151 -32.59 13.39 -0.36
C SER A 151 -33.99 13.99 -0.45
N VAL A 152 -34.64 13.78 -1.60
CA VAL A 152 -36.07 14.06 -1.81
C VAL A 152 -36.80 12.75 -2.09
N ALA A 153 -37.87 12.48 -1.35
CA ALA A 153 -38.73 11.33 -1.60
C ALA A 153 -39.82 11.66 -2.61
N VAL A 154 -39.95 10.81 -3.62
CA VAL A 154 -40.93 10.94 -4.72
C VAL A 154 -41.97 9.85 -4.53
N LEU A 155 -43.19 10.24 -4.12
CA LEU A 155 -44.34 9.34 -4.03
C LEU A 155 -45.14 9.46 -5.33
N ASP A 156 -44.93 8.51 -6.24
CA ASP A 156 -45.49 8.58 -7.60
C ASP A 156 -45.67 7.18 -8.21
N THR A 157 -45.60 7.07 -9.54
CA THR A 157 -45.71 5.85 -10.36
C THR A 157 -44.45 4.98 -10.39
N GLY A 158 -43.40 5.40 -9.67
CA GLY A 158 -42.07 4.81 -9.67
C GLY A 158 -41.04 5.75 -10.29
N VAL A 159 -39.78 5.32 -10.32
CA VAL A 159 -38.70 6.07 -10.98
C VAL A 159 -37.87 5.12 -11.83
N ASP A 160 -37.66 5.44 -13.11
CA ASP A 160 -36.66 4.78 -13.95
C ASP A 160 -35.25 5.18 -13.50
N TYR A 161 -34.76 4.49 -12.48
CA TYR A 161 -33.43 4.68 -11.93
C TYR A 161 -32.32 4.33 -12.92
N THR A 162 -32.62 3.72 -14.07
CA THR A 162 -31.64 3.45 -15.14
C THR A 162 -31.45 4.62 -16.09
N HIS A 163 -32.27 5.67 -15.96
CA HIS A 163 -32.16 6.88 -16.75
C HIS A 163 -30.82 7.60 -16.47
N THR A 164 -30.11 8.02 -17.52
CA THR A 164 -28.77 8.63 -17.39
C THR A 164 -28.80 9.94 -16.60
N ALA A 165 -29.83 10.77 -16.78
CA ALA A 165 -30.01 11.99 -15.98
C ALA A 165 -30.25 11.70 -14.49
N LEU A 166 -30.69 10.48 -14.12
CA LEU A 166 -30.87 10.04 -12.74
C LEU A 166 -29.73 9.10 -12.29
N GLY A 167 -28.55 9.26 -12.89
CA GLY A 167 -27.33 8.53 -12.52
C GLY A 167 -27.16 7.18 -13.21
N GLY A 168 -28.09 6.74 -14.06
CA GLY A 168 -27.90 5.56 -14.91
C GLY A 168 -27.85 4.22 -14.17
N GLY A 169 -28.40 4.14 -12.96
CA GLY A 169 -28.47 2.90 -12.18
C GLY A 169 -28.92 3.10 -10.73
N TRP A 170 -29.42 2.01 -10.14
CA TRP A 170 -29.78 1.94 -8.72
C TRP A 170 -28.56 2.15 -7.81
N GLY A 171 -28.70 2.96 -6.76
CA GLY A 171 -27.62 3.32 -5.84
C GLY A 171 -26.74 4.48 -6.32
N ASN A 172 -27.04 5.06 -7.49
CA ASN A 172 -26.38 6.28 -7.97
C ASN A 172 -27.14 7.52 -7.47
N ARG A 173 -28.00 8.14 -8.29
CA ARG A 173 -28.84 9.28 -7.83
C ARG A 173 -30.11 8.80 -7.16
N VAL A 174 -30.68 7.67 -7.62
CA VAL A 174 -31.79 6.99 -6.93
C VAL A 174 -31.19 5.99 -5.94
N ILE A 175 -31.21 6.32 -4.65
CA ILE A 175 -30.41 5.62 -3.64
C ILE A 175 -31.22 4.64 -2.77
N ALA A 176 -32.54 4.79 -2.73
CA ALA A 176 -33.45 3.91 -2.01
C ALA A 176 -34.87 4.02 -2.58
N GLY A 177 -35.75 3.12 -2.15
CA GLY A 177 -37.13 3.12 -2.58
C GLY A 177 -37.86 1.80 -2.30
N TYR A 178 -39.17 1.79 -2.59
CA TYR A 178 -40.05 0.65 -2.39
C TYR A 178 -41.30 0.76 -3.29
N ASP A 179 -41.84 -0.37 -3.73
CA ASP A 179 -43.09 -0.44 -4.49
C ASP A 179 -44.23 -0.91 -3.58
N PHE A 180 -45.11 0.02 -3.20
CA PHE A 180 -46.28 -0.27 -2.35
C PHE A 180 -47.44 -0.86 -3.16
N VAL A 181 -47.49 -0.61 -4.48
CA VAL A 181 -48.53 -1.12 -5.37
C VAL A 181 -48.38 -2.62 -5.59
N ASN A 182 -47.14 -3.08 -5.81
CA ASN A 182 -46.82 -4.49 -6.01
C ASN A 182 -46.25 -5.16 -4.75
N ASN A 183 -45.98 -4.37 -3.71
CA ASN A 183 -45.44 -4.79 -2.41
C ASN A 183 -44.09 -5.52 -2.53
N ASP A 184 -43.16 -4.90 -3.23
CA ASP A 184 -41.78 -5.37 -3.40
C ASP A 184 -40.76 -4.22 -3.33
N SER A 185 -39.47 -4.56 -3.42
CA SER A 185 -38.37 -3.59 -3.25
C SER A 185 -37.93 -2.91 -4.55
N ASP A 186 -38.68 -3.05 -5.65
CA ASP A 186 -38.32 -2.52 -6.96
C ASP A 186 -39.29 -1.41 -7.38
N PRO A 187 -39.00 -0.13 -7.06
CA PRO A 187 -39.86 1.01 -7.38
C PRO A 187 -39.75 1.46 -8.84
N MET A 188 -39.44 0.54 -9.76
CA MET A 188 -39.29 0.84 -11.18
C MET A 188 -40.59 1.43 -11.75
N ASP A 189 -40.42 2.52 -12.50
CA ASP A 189 -41.52 3.19 -13.18
C ASP A 189 -42.00 2.35 -14.38
N ASP A 190 -43.32 2.19 -14.49
CA ASP A 190 -44.00 1.56 -15.62
C ASP A 190 -45.08 2.45 -16.26
N ASN A 191 -45.14 3.72 -15.84
CA ASN A 191 -46.01 4.75 -16.39
C ASN A 191 -45.20 5.88 -17.07
N GLY A 192 -44.14 6.35 -16.42
CA GLY A 192 -43.24 7.40 -16.89
C GLY A 192 -43.42 8.75 -16.21
N HIS A 193 -44.52 8.97 -15.49
CA HIS A 193 -44.79 10.22 -14.79
C HIS A 193 -43.81 10.47 -13.64
N GLY A 194 -43.55 9.46 -12.80
CA GLY A 194 -42.66 9.59 -11.66
C GLY A 194 -41.20 9.78 -12.05
N THR A 195 -40.78 9.19 -13.18
CA THR A 195 -39.46 9.46 -13.79
C THR A 195 -39.31 10.93 -14.20
N HIS A 196 -40.35 11.52 -14.80
CA HIS A 196 -40.35 12.94 -15.19
C HIS A 196 -40.26 13.85 -13.96
N VAL A 197 -41.08 13.59 -12.95
CA VAL A 197 -41.08 14.29 -11.65
C VAL A 197 -39.70 14.22 -10.96
N ALA A 198 -39.10 13.03 -10.89
CA ALA A 198 -37.76 12.85 -10.34
C ALA A 198 -36.68 13.60 -11.15
N GLY A 199 -36.84 13.64 -12.48
CA GLY A 199 -36.01 14.42 -13.39
C GLY A 199 -36.09 15.92 -13.10
N THR A 200 -37.29 16.47 -12.90
CA THR A 200 -37.48 17.88 -12.54
C THR A 200 -36.85 18.22 -11.19
N ILE A 201 -36.88 17.30 -10.21
CA ILE A 201 -36.25 17.51 -8.91
C ILE A 201 -34.72 17.51 -9.03
N GLY A 202 -34.14 16.44 -9.60
CA GLY A 202 -32.72 16.14 -9.43
C GLY A 202 -32.01 15.57 -10.65
N GLY A 203 -32.56 15.75 -11.85
CA GLY A 203 -31.93 15.37 -13.11
C GLY A 203 -30.58 16.06 -13.30
N ASN A 204 -29.54 15.27 -13.57
CA ASN A 204 -28.18 15.74 -13.82
C ASN A 204 -27.86 15.60 -15.32
N ASP A 205 -28.58 16.35 -16.15
CA ASP A 205 -28.32 16.53 -17.58
C ASP A 205 -27.89 17.98 -17.85
N LEU A 206 -27.00 18.19 -18.82
CA LEU A 206 -26.48 19.52 -19.16
C LEU A 206 -27.52 20.41 -19.83
N THR A 207 -28.56 19.82 -20.41
CA THR A 207 -29.62 20.52 -21.17
C THR A 207 -30.92 20.55 -20.37
N HIS A 208 -31.40 19.37 -19.93
CA HIS A 208 -32.69 19.21 -19.27
C HIS A 208 -32.51 18.83 -17.78
N GLY A 209 -31.70 19.62 -17.07
CA GLY A 209 -31.40 19.40 -15.65
C GLY A 209 -32.60 19.62 -14.72
N GLY A 210 -32.52 19.07 -13.51
CA GLY A 210 -33.46 19.34 -12.43
C GLY A 210 -33.08 20.58 -11.62
N ILE A 211 -33.93 20.92 -10.64
CA ILE A 211 -33.72 22.07 -9.75
C ILE A 211 -32.55 21.86 -8.79
N ALA A 212 -32.40 20.65 -8.23
CA ALA A 212 -31.33 20.26 -7.31
C ALA A 212 -30.55 19.09 -7.92
N ASN A 213 -29.76 19.37 -8.95
CA ASN A 213 -29.13 18.37 -9.81
C ASN A 213 -28.13 17.40 -9.12
N ASP A 214 -27.75 17.65 -7.85
CA ASP A 214 -26.95 16.76 -6.99
C ASP A 214 -27.73 16.22 -5.77
N VAL A 215 -29.06 16.40 -5.67
CA VAL A 215 -29.91 15.78 -4.64
C VAL A 215 -30.18 14.29 -4.86
N ASN A 216 -30.07 13.45 -3.84
CA ASN A 216 -30.47 12.06 -4.00
C ASN A 216 -32.00 11.92 -4.11
N ILE A 217 -32.46 10.93 -4.87
CA ILE A 217 -33.87 10.61 -5.06
C ILE A 217 -34.20 9.32 -4.30
N ILE A 218 -35.33 9.35 -3.58
CA ILE A 218 -35.93 8.16 -2.97
C ILE A 218 -37.22 7.83 -3.72
N ALA A 219 -37.26 6.69 -4.39
CA ALA A 219 -38.37 6.30 -5.27
C ALA A 219 -39.41 5.48 -4.50
N LEU A 220 -40.58 6.06 -4.20
CA LEU A 220 -41.67 5.36 -3.51
C LEU A 220 -42.85 5.24 -4.47
N LYS A 221 -43.08 4.03 -4.98
CA LYS A 221 -44.15 3.78 -5.95
C LYS A 221 -45.46 3.51 -5.23
N VAL A 222 -46.39 4.45 -5.37
CA VAL A 222 -47.74 4.44 -4.76
C VAL A 222 -48.85 4.48 -5.81
N LEU A 223 -48.48 4.60 -7.09
CA LEU A 223 -49.36 4.58 -8.26
C LEU A 223 -48.89 3.49 -9.22
N GLY A 224 -49.82 2.70 -9.76
CA GLY A 224 -49.50 1.62 -10.72
C GLY A 224 -49.39 2.12 -12.17
N ALA A 225 -49.13 1.20 -13.10
CA ALA A 225 -48.93 1.48 -14.53
C ALA A 225 -50.04 2.32 -15.21
N SER A 226 -51.28 2.27 -14.72
CA SER A 226 -52.38 3.10 -15.22
C SER A 226 -52.39 4.53 -14.67
N GLY A 227 -51.37 4.92 -13.89
CA GLY A 227 -51.33 6.16 -13.14
C GLY A 227 -52.33 6.19 -11.98
N SER A 228 -52.77 5.05 -11.43
CA SER A 228 -53.76 5.02 -10.35
C SER A 228 -53.24 4.31 -9.11
N GLY A 229 -53.63 4.77 -7.93
CA GLY A 229 -53.20 4.22 -6.65
C GLY A 229 -54.16 4.57 -5.53
N SER A 230 -53.87 4.06 -4.33
CA SER A 230 -54.75 4.20 -3.17
C SER A 230 -54.15 5.09 -2.08
N PHE A 231 -54.98 5.76 -1.29
CA PHE A 231 -54.47 6.54 -0.15
C PHE A 231 -53.80 5.67 0.93
N GLY A 232 -54.08 4.36 0.96
CA GLY A 232 -53.34 3.43 1.80
C GLY A 232 -51.89 3.25 1.40
N ASP A 233 -51.62 3.13 0.10
CA ASP A 233 -50.24 3.05 -0.40
C ASP A 233 -49.47 4.35 -0.09
N VAL A 234 -50.17 5.49 -0.12
CA VAL A 234 -49.61 6.80 0.28
C VAL A 234 -49.32 6.85 1.78
N GLU A 235 -50.25 6.41 2.63
CA GLU A 235 -50.05 6.33 4.10
C GLU A 235 -48.82 5.45 4.43
N ASP A 236 -48.75 4.24 3.86
CA ASP A 236 -47.65 3.31 4.07
C ASP A 236 -46.30 3.90 3.59
N ALA A 237 -46.31 4.63 2.46
CA ALA A 237 -45.13 5.33 1.97
C ALA A 237 -44.69 6.50 2.86
N LEU A 238 -45.62 7.30 3.41
CA LEU A 238 -45.29 8.39 4.33
C LEU A 238 -44.73 7.86 5.66
N GLN A 239 -45.27 6.73 6.17
CA GLN A 239 -44.71 6.03 7.32
C GLN A 239 -43.29 5.52 7.04
N TRP A 240 -43.05 5.01 5.82
CA TRP A 240 -41.71 4.64 5.38
C TRP A 240 -40.76 5.84 5.39
N VAL A 241 -41.19 7.01 4.88
CA VAL A 241 -40.37 8.23 4.93
C VAL A 241 -40.05 8.61 6.36
N ALA A 242 -41.05 8.65 7.25
CA ALA A 242 -40.86 9.02 8.65
C ALA A 242 -39.89 8.08 9.40
N ALA A 243 -39.90 6.79 9.05
CA ALA A 243 -39.00 5.79 9.63
C ALA A 243 -37.57 5.87 9.08
N ASN A 244 -37.38 6.35 7.86
CA ASN A 244 -36.09 6.36 7.16
C ASN A 244 -35.49 7.76 6.94
N GLN A 245 -36.18 8.82 7.42
CA GLN A 245 -35.81 10.22 7.25
C GLN A 245 -34.33 10.48 7.58
N ALA A 246 -33.89 10.11 8.79
CA ALA A 246 -32.52 10.34 9.23
C ALA A 246 -31.50 9.45 8.53
N THR A 247 -31.89 8.24 8.09
CA THR A 247 -30.99 7.29 7.42
C THR A 247 -30.60 7.77 6.03
N TYR A 248 -31.55 8.35 5.30
CA TYR A 248 -31.32 8.85 3.95
C TYR A 248 -31.24 10.38 3.87
N ASN A 249 -31.25 11.09 4.99
CA ASN A 249 -31.27 12.54 5.05
C ASN A 249 -32.39 13.16 4.17
N ILE A 250 -33.61 12.65 4.34
CA ILE A 250 -34.78 13.10 3.58
C ILE A 250 -35.21 14.47 4.09
N VAL A 251 -35.12 15.49 3.24
CA VAL A 251 -35.47 16.89 3.58
C VAL A 251 -36.74 17.37 2.90
N ALA A 252 -37.19 16.69 1.85
CA ALA A 252 -38.46 16.97 1.21
C ALA A 252 -39.16 15.71 0.71
N VAL A 253 -40.48 15.79 0.61
CA VAL A 253 -41.38 14.83 -0.03
C VAL A 253 -42.13 15.55 -1.14
N ASN A 254 -42.12 14.97 -2.33
CA ASN A 254 -42.96 15.39 -3.44
C ASN A 254 -44.11 14.40 -3.65
N MET A 255 -45.34 14.91 -3.62
CA MET A 255 -46.57 14.19 -3.93
C MET A 255 -47.26 14.87 -5.13
N SER A 256 -46.87 14.49 -6.34
CA SER A 256 -47.51 14.95 -7.58
C SER A 256 -48.78 14.14 -7.86
N LEU A 257 -49.68 14.12 -6.89
CA LEU A 257 -50.91 13.32 -6.88
C LEU A 257 -52.01 14.03 -6.09
N GLY A 258 -53.25 13.68 -6.39
CA GLY A 258 -54.36 14.12 -5.55
C GLY A 258 -55.73 13.73 -6.09
N ALA A 259 -56.76 14.01 -5.29
CA ALA A 259 -58.14 13.73 -5.64
C ALA A 259 -59.08 14.87 -5.22
N GLY A 260 -60.14 15.05 -6.01
CA GLY A 260 -61.25 15.92 -5.70
C GLY A 260 -60.94 17.41 -5.85
N ASN A 261 -61.84 18.22 -5.31
CA ASN A 261 -61.75 19.68 -5.26
C ASN A 261 -62.44 20.15 -3.98
N HIS A 262 -61.65 20.52 -2.98
CA HIS A 262 -62.11 20.72 -1.62
C HIS A 262 -61.84 22.15 -1.15
N ALA A 263 -62.80 22.73 -0.44
CA ALA A 263 -62.66 24.05 0.19
C ALA A 263 -62.02 23.98 1.59
N SER A 264 -61.88 22.78 2.15
CA SER A 264 -61.26 22.50 3.44
C SER A 264 -60.83 21.04 3.49
N ASN A 265 -59.85 20.71 4.32
CA ASN A 265 -59.34 19.35 4.47
C ASN A 265 -60.49 18.33 4.69
N PRO A 266 -60.74 17.42 3.74
CA PRO A 266 -61.84 16.45 3.82
C PRO A 266 -61.54 15.26 4.74
N TYR A 267 -60.26 15.02 5.08
CA TYR A 267 -59.80 13.77 5.66
C TYR A 267 -58.81 14.00 6.82
N THR A 268 -58.62 12.99 7.67
CA THR A 268 -57.71 13.09 8.84
C THR A 268 -56.63 12.01 8.88
N PHE A 269 -56.60 11.11 7.90
CA PHE A 269 -55.87 9.84 8.00
C PHE A 269 -54.40 9.89 7.55
N LEU A 270 -53.97 10.92 6.80
CA LEU A 270 -52.54 11.16 6.57
C LEU A 270 -52.01 12.28 7.47
N GLU A 271 -52.86 12.87 8.31
CA GLU A 271 -52.54 14.11 9.02
C GLU A 271 -51.51 13.89 10.13
N ASP A 272 -51.51 12.72 10.76
CA ASP A 272 -50.48 12.34 11.73
C ASP A 272 -49.15 12.03 11.06
N GLU A 273 -49.11 11.38 9.90
CA GLU A 273 -47.89 11.26 9.09
C GLU A 273 -47.37 12.64 8.65
N PHE A 274 -48.21 13.51 8.10
CA PHE A 274 -47.80 14.86 7.70
C PHE A 274 -47.27 15.66 8.89
N THR A 275 -47.98 15.63 10.03
CA THR A 275 -47.52 16.29 11.26
C THR A 275 -46.17 15.74 11.73
N THR A 276 -45.97 14.41 11.62
CA THR A 276 -44.72 13.76 12.01
C THR A 276 -43.56 14.20 11.11
N LEU A 277 -43.76 14.19 9.79
CA LEU A 277 -42.76 14.60 8.81
C LEU A 277 -42.38 16.08 8.96
N VAL A 278 -43.36 16.98 9.09
CA VAL A 278 -43.11 18.41 9.38
C VAL A 278 -42.31 18.57 10.68
N GLY A 279 -42.65 17.79 11.72
CA GLY A 279 -41.91 17.78 12.99
C GLY A 279 -40.48 17.25 12.88
N GLN A 280 -40.17 16.45 11.86
CA GLN A 280 -38.83 15.96 11.53
C GLN A 280 -38.05 16.92 10.61
N GLY A 281 -38.63 18.07 10.24
CA GLY A 281 -38.00 19.06 9.35
C GLY A 281 -38.19 18.75 7.86
N VAL A 282 -39.05 17.80 7.50
CA VAL A 282 -39.31 17.41 6.11
C VAL A 282 -40.32 18.36 5.48
N PHE A 283 -39.97 18.95 4.33
CA PHE A 283 -40.85 19.80 3.53
C PHE A 283 -41.77 18.95 2.64
N ILE A 284 -43.08 19.16 2.69
CA ILE A 284 -44.05 18.34 1.96
C ILE A 284 -44.71 19.16 0.84
N ALA A 285 -44.32 18.94 -0.42
CA ALA A 285 -44.91 19.59 -1.59
C ALA A 285 -45.97 18.69 -2.23
N ALA A 286 -47.16 19.23 -2.47
CA ALA A 286 -48.28 18.51 -3.08
C ALA A 286 -48.92 19.33 -4.22
N SER A 287 -49.19 18.68 -5.36
CA SER A 287 -49.79 19.34 -6.51
C SER A 287 -51.26 19.75 -6.24
N SER A 288 -51.65 20.96 -6.65
CA SER A 288 -53.00 21.45 -6.35
C SER A 288 -54.11 20.76 -7.14
N GLY A 289 -53.79 20.19 -8.31
CA GLY A 289 -54.72 19.53 -9.25
C GLY A 289 -54.96 20.33 -10.54
N ASN A 290 -55.46 19.68 -11.59
CA ASN A 290 -55.59 20.24 -12.95
C ASN A 290 -57.04 20.24 -13.50
N ASP A 291 -58.03 19.98 -12.65
CA ASP A 291 -59.44 19.90 -13.05
C ASP A 291 -60.23 21.21 -12.86
N PHE A 292 -59.57 22.36 -12.73
CA PHE A 292 -60.27 23.62 -12.42
C PHE A 292 -61.38 23.96 -13.43
N TYR A 293 -61.12 23.72 -14.73
CA TYR A 293 -62.13 23.82 -15.79
C TYR A 293 -63.26 22.80 -15.62
N THR A 294 -62.94 21.52 -15.41
CA THR A 294 -63.90 20.42 -15.25
C THR A 294 -64.83 20.64 -14.05
N TYR A 295 -64.32 21.27 -12.98
CA TYR A 295 -65.10 21.70 -11.82
C TYR A 295 -65.85 23.03 -12.02
N GLY A 296 -65.93 23.54 -13.25
CA GLY A 296 -66.65 24.77 -13.58
C GLY A 296 -66.06 26.01 -12.92
N SER A 297 -64.73 26.06 -12.77
CA SER A 297 -63.99 27.13 -12.10
C SER A 297 -64.35 27.32 -10.63
N THR A 298 -64.76 26.22 -9.98
CA THR A 298 -65.04 26.21 -8.53
C THR A 298 -63.73 26.23 -7.76
N GLN A 299 -63.56 27.21 -6.86
CA GLN A 299 -62.40 27.30 -5.98
C GLN A 299 -62.30 26.10 -5.03
N GLY A 300 -61.09 25.55 -4.94
CA GLY A 300 -60.67 24.51 -4.00
C GLY A 300 -59.36 23.87 -4.47
N LEU A 301 -58.89 22.89 -3.70
CA LEU A 301 -57.65 22.14 -3.97
C LEU A 301 -57.91 20.64 -3.77
N GLY A 302 -57.12 19.79 -4.44
CA GLY A 302 -57.15 18.35 -4.25
C GLY A 302 -56.59 17.94 -2.88
N TYR A 303 -56.97 16.76 -2.40
CA TYR A 303 -56.29 16.12 -1.27
C TYR A 303 -55.16 15.21 -1.79
N PRO A 304 -53.91 15.29 -1.25
CA PRO A 304 -53.54 15.87 0.04
C PRO A 304 -53.21 17.38 0.06
N ALA A 305 -53.10 18.08 -1.07
CA ALA A 305 -52.67 19.48 -1.11
C ALA A 305 -53.51 20.47 -0.25
N ILE A 306 -54.81 20.22 -0.07
CA ILE A 306 -55.68 21.02 0.81
C ILE A 306 -55.39 20.84 2.32
N SER A 307 -54.51 19.91 2.70
CA SER A 307 -54.10 19.73 4.09
C SER A 307 -53.29 20.93 4.58
N ASN A 308 -53.52 21.33 5.84
CA ASN A 308 -52.77 22.41 6.46
C ASN A 308 -51.30 22.04 6.76
N ASN A 309 -50.96 20.75 6.67
CA ASN A 309 -49.60 20.26 6.93
C ASN A 309 -48.80 20.04 5.64
N THR A 310 -49.42 20.23 4.47
CA THR A 310 -48.75 20.17 3.16
C THR A 310 -48.61 21.56 2.56
N VAL A 311 -47.69 21.72 1.63
CA VAL A 311 -47.55 22.92 0.79
C VAL A 311 -48.19 22.66 -0.56
N SER A 312 -49.28 23.37 -0.84
CA SER A 312 -50.03 23.26 -2.09
C SER A 312 -49.37 24.06 -3.21
N VAL A 313 -49.11 23.40 -4.34
CA VAL A 313 -48.36 23.99 -5.46
C VAL A 313 -49.20 24.02 -6.74
N GLY A 314 -49.42 25.23 -7.27
CA GLY A 314 -50.11 25.48 -8.54
C GLY A 314 -49.13 25.80 -9.69
N ALA A 315 -49.63 25.79 -10.93
CA ALA A 315 -48.80 25.89 -12.12
C ALA A 315 -48.99 27.21 -12.90
N VAL A 316 -47.86 27.83 -13.27
CA VAL A 316 -47.78 28.91 -14.27
C VAL A 316 -47.05 28.46 -15.53
N TYR A 317 -47.18 29.24 -16.60
CA TYR A 317 -46.32 29.16 -17.78
C TYR A 317 -44.96 29.81 -17.52
N ASP A 318 -43.89 29.20 -18.04
CA ASP A 318 -42.52 29.72 -18.04
C ASP A 318 -42.26 30.72 -19.20
N THR A 319 -42.96 30.54 -20.33
CA THR A 319 -42.85 31.40 -21.51
C THR A 319 -44.16 31.44 -22.32
N SER A 320 -44.13 32.09 -23.49
CA SER A 320 -45.27 32.16 -24.41
C SER A 320 -45.24 31.02 -25.44
N TYR A 321 -46.31 30.23 -25.46
CA TYR A 321 -46.59 29.13 -26.38
C TYR A 321 -47.70 29.46 -27.40
N GLY A 322 -48.23 30.68 -27.39
CA GLY A 322 -49.44 31.02 -28.14
C GLY A 322 -50.70 30.43 -27.49
N GLN A 323 -51.66 29.99 -28.30
CA GLN A 323 -52.85 29.29 -27.79
C GLN A 323 -52.53 27.83 -27.50
N VAL A 324 -52.95 27.37 -26.32
CA VAL A 324 -52.83 25.99 -25.84
C VAL A 324 -54.21 25.43 -25.51
N ASN A 325 -54.55 24.27 -26.06
CA ASN A 325 -55.78 23.55 -25.73
C ASN A 325 -55.45 22.24 -25.01
N TRP A 326 -56.08 22.03 -23.86
CA TRP A 326 -55.89 20.84 -23.01
C TRP A 326 -56.98 19.80 -23.26
N SER A 327 -56.65 18.53 -23.07
CA SER A 327 -57.59 17.41 -23.28
C SER A 327 -58.82 17.44 -22.36
N SER A 328 -58.75 18.15 -21.23
CA SER A 328 -59.88 18.39 -20.31
C SER A 328 -60.94 19.35 -20.87
N GLY A 329 -60.62 20.07 -21.94
CA GLY A 329 -61.43 21.15 -22.50
C GLY A 329 -61.05 22.53 -21.97
N ALA A 330 -60.08 22.62 -21.05
CA ALA A 330 -59.47 23.89 -20.66
C ALA A 330 -58.73 24.49 -21.87
N THR A 331 -58.77 25.81 -22.02
CA THR A 331 -58.14 26.51 -23.15
C THR A 331 -57.53 27.82 -22.69
N ASP A 332 -56.23 27.95 -22.91
CA ASP A 332 -55.48 29.19 -22.72
C ASP A 332 -55.31 29.85 -24.10
N TYR A 333 -56.09 30.90 -24.40
CA TYR A 333 -56.04 31.57 -25.70
C TYR A 333 -54.73 32.33 -25.92
N THR A 334 -54.09 32.77 -24.83
CA THR A 334 -52.74 33.35 -24.87
C THR A 334 -51.96 32.95 -23.64
N THR A 335 -50.75 32.46 -23.85
CA THR A 335 -49.80 32.07 -22.79
C THR A 335 -48.61 33.04 -22.76
N ALA A 336 -48.03 33.24 -21.59
CA ALA A 336 -46.82 34.00 -21.36
C ALA A 336 -46.25 33.63 -19.98
N ALA A 337 -44.98 33.94 -19.75
CA ALA A 337 -44.36 33.81 -18.43
C ALA A 337 -45.27 34.41 -17.35
N ASP A 338 -45.33 33.75 -16.19
CA ASP A 338 -46.12 34.14 -15.02
C ASP A 338 -47.65 34.01 -15.11
N ARG A 339 -48.19 33.57 -16.24
CA ARG A 339 -49.65 33.35 -16.35
C ARG A 339 -50.07 32.05 -15.71
N ILE A 340 -51.12 32.12 -14.90
CA ILE A 340 -51.71 30.94 -14.27
C ILE A 340 -52.35 30.06 -15.34
N THR A 341 -52.04 28.76 -15.32
CA THR A 341 -52.60 27.80 -16.28
C THR A 341 -54.10 27.59 -16.07
N SER A 342 -54.91 27.55 -17.13
CA SER A 342 -56.37 27.38 -17.00
C SER A 342 -56.81 26.10 -16.26
N PHE A 343 -55.96 25.08 -16.24
CA PHE A 343 -56.23 23.82 -15.55
C PHE A 343 -55.98 23.87 -14.03
N THR A 344 -55.08 24.73 -13.53
CA THR A 344 -54.62 24.67 -12.13
C THR A 344 -55.76 24.96 -11.15
N GLN A 345 -55.98 24.02 -10.24
CA GLN A 345 -56.83 24.22 -9.08
C GLN A 345 -56.23 25.31 -8.19
N ARG A 346 -57.12 26.16 -7.69
CA ARG A 346 -56.76 27.39 -6.98
C ARG A 346 -57.87 27.78 -6.02
N SER A 347 -57.48 28.28 -4.85
CA SER A 347 -58.36 28.83 -3.83
C SER A 347 -57.55 29.78 -2.94
N SER A 348 -58.17 30.44 -1.97
CA SER A 348 -57.42 31.22 -0.97
C SER A 348 -56.47 30.41 -0.10
N GLY A 349 -56.55 29.07 -0.14
CA GLY A 349 -55.64 28.17 0.56
C GLY A 349 -54.46 27.68 -0.27
N LEU A 350 -54.30 28.14 -1.52
CA LEU A 350 -53.14 27.80 -2.33
C LEU A 350 -51.88 28.52 -1.81
N ASP A 351 -50.80 27.78 -1.55
CA ASP A 351 -49.61 28.32 -0.87
C ASP A 351 -48.64 29.00 -1.84
N ILE A 352 -48.35 28.37 -2.98
CA ILE A 352 -47.34 28.87 -3.92
C ILE A 352 -47.57 28.39 -5.36
N LEU A 353 -47.02 29.14 -6.31
CA LEU A 353 -46.97 28.81 -7.74
C LEU A 353 -45.53 28.50 -8.17
N ALA A 354 -45.38 27.61 -9.15
CA ALA A 354 -44.13 27.34 -9.83
C ALA A 354 -44.38 27.03 -11.33
N PRO A 355 -43.35 27.09 -12.18
CA PRO A 355 -43.47 26.64 -13.56
C PRO A 355 -43.93 25.18 -13.63
N GLY A 356 -44.98 24.91 -14.41
CA GLY A 356 -45.53 23.56 -14.53
C GLY A 356 -46.17 23.24 -15.87
N ALA A 357 -46.18 24.18 -16.82
CA ALA A 357 -46.65 23.92 -18.17
C ALA A 357 -45.46 23.73 -19.12
N MET A 358 -45.46 22.63 -19.89
CA MET A 358 -44.45 22.32 -20.91
C MET A 358 -43.03 22.12 -20.35
N ILE A 359 -42.90 21.44 -19.22
CA ILE A 359 -41.61 21.13 -18.61
C ILE A 359 -41.00 19.91 -19.27
N THR A 360 -39.76 20.01 -19.74
CA THR A 360 -39.02 18.89 -20.33
C THR A 360 -38.09 18.28 -19.28
N ALA A 361 -38.23 16.98 -19.03
CA ALA A 361 -37.42 16.25 -18.05
C ALA A 361 -37.25 14.78 -18.47
N ALA A 362 -36.60 13.98 -17.61
CA ALA A 362 -36.26 12.58 -17.87
C ALA A 362 -37.48 11.75 -18.32
N GLY A 363 -37.33 11.02 -19.43
CA GLY A 363 -38.38 10.14 -19.97
C GLY A 363 -38.14 8.67 -19.64
N LEU A 364 -39.21 7.91 -19.48
CA LEU A 364 -39.14 6.46 -19.26
C LEU A 364 -38.41 5.74 -20.40
N GLY A 365 -37.41 4.92 -20.08
CA GLY A 365 -36.62 4.18 -21.06
C GLY A 365 -35.53 5.00 -21.74
N GLY A 366 -35.28 6.23 -21.29
CA GLY A 366 -34.24 7.14 -21.78
C GLY A 366 -34.77 8.35 -22.54
N GLY A 367 -33.91 9.36 -22.71
CA GLY A 367 -34.25 10.59 -23.41
C GLY A 367 -35.07 11.56 -22.55
N PHE A 368 -35.72 12.53 -23.17
CA PHE A 368 -36.45 13.57 -22.47
C PHE A 368 -37.85 13.74 -23.07
N VAL A 369 -38.83 14.05 -22.22
CA VAL A 369 -40.23 14.24 -22.59
C VAL A 369 -40.80 15.50 -21.97
N THR A 370 -41.67 16.17 -22.71
CA THR A 370 -42.35 17.40 -22.28
C THR A 370 -43.74 17.06 -21.72
N MET A 371 -44.06 17.54 -20.52
CA MET A 371 -45.36 17.37 -19.85
C MET A 371 -45.88 18.69 -19.28
N GLY A 372 -47.20 18.79 -19.08
CA GLY A 372 -47.83 19.94 -18.43
C GLY A 372 -48.76 19.50 -17.30
N GLY A 373 -48.64 20.15 -16.14
CA GLY A 373 -49.49 19.90 -14.98
C GLY A 373 -48.94 20.53 -13.70
N THR A 374 -49.79 20.64 -12.68
CA THR A 374 -49.36 20.97 -11.31
C THR A 374 -48.39 19.92 -10.75
N SER A 375 -48.44 18.70 -11.30
CA SER A 375 -47.48 17.62 -11.08
C SER A 375 -46.04 17.93 -11.50
N MET A 376 -45.82 18.91 -12.38
CA MET A 376 -44.48 19.41 -12.75
C MET A 376 -44.09 20.66 -11.95
N ALA A 377 -45.07 21.38 -11.37
CA ALA A 377 -44.81 22.52 -10.50
C ALA A 377 -44.39 22.11 -9.08
N ALA A 378 -45.06 21.10 -8.50
CA ALA A 378 -44.71 20.54 -7.19
C ALA A 378 -43.23 20.13 -7.05
N PRO A 379 -42.62 19.39 -8.01
CA PRO A 379 -41.21 19.01 -7.92
C PRO A 379 -40.24 20.19 -7.99
N VAL A 380 -40.63 21.30 -8.62
CA VAL A 380 -39.81 22.52 -8.60
C VAL A 380 -39.68 23.05 -7.18
N ILE A 381 -40.78 23.08 -6.43
CA ILE A 381 -40.80 23.51 -5.03
C ILE A 381 -40.09 22.50 -4.12
N ALA A 382 -40.24 21.19 -4.35
CA ALA A 382 -39.53 20.18 -3.57
C ALA A 382 -38.00 20.26 -3.76
N GLY A 383 -37.53 20.45 -5.00
CA GLY A 383 -36.12 20.68 -5.29
C GLY A 383 -35.60 21.99 -4.69
N ALA A 384 -36.37 23.08 -4.82
CA ALA A 384 -36.06 24.36 -4.19
C ALA A 384 -35.92 24.24 -2.67
N ALA A 385 -36.83 23.51 -2.02
CA ALA A 385 -36.77 23.27 -0.58
C ALA A 385 -35.49 22.52 -0.16
N ALA A 386 -35.01 21.56 -0.97
CA ALA A 386 -33.75 20.87 -0.71
C ALA A 386 -32.54 21.83 -0.80
N LEU A 387 -32.49 22.69 -1.82
CA LEU A 387 -31.43 23.71 -1.96
C LEU A 387 -31.45 24.74 -0.82
N MET A 388 -32.65 25.21 -0.44
CA MET A 388 -32.80 26.15 0.67
C MET A 388 -32.47 25.50 2.02
N HIS A 389 -32.75 24.21 2.18
CA HIS A 389 -32.34 23.45 3.36
C HIS A 389 -30.81 23.31 3.42
N GLU A 390 -30.15 22.97 2.31
CA GLU A 390 -28.68 22.97 2.21
C GLU A 390 -28.10 24.33 2.59
N ALA A 391 -28.62 25.42 2.01
CA ALA A 391 -28.17 26.77 2.31
C ALA A 391 -28.36 27.18 3.77
N ALA A 392 -29.51 26.84 4.37
CA ALA A 392 -29.78 27.13 5.77
C ALA A 392 -28.82 26.38 6.71
N VAL A 393 -28.42 25.16 6.36
CA VAL A 393 -27.43 24.39 7.13
C VAL A 393 -26.02 24.97 6.95
N ASP A 394 -25.60 25.20 5.70
CA ASP A 394 -24.25 25.67 5.36
C ASP A 394 -23.94 27.07 5.90
N THR A 395 -24.96 27.94 5.97
CA THR A 395 -24.86 29.30 6.55
C THR A 395 -25.02 29.32 8.07
N GLY A 396 -25.23 28.15 8.71
CA GLY A 396 -25.43 28.02 10.15
C GLY A 396 -26.83 28.44 10.65
N GLN A 397 -27.76 28.75 9.74
CA GLN A 397 -29.15 29.11 10.02
C GLN A 397 -30.09 27.90 10.03
N THR A 398 -29.66 26.80 10.66
CA THR A 398 -30.40 25.53 10.75
C THR A 398 -31.83 25.66 11.30
N ASN A 399 -32.13 26.71 12.07
CA ASN A 399 -33.48 27.02 12.52
C ASN A 399 -34.45 27.40 11.38
N LEU A 400 -33.94 27.79 10.20
CA LEU A 400 -34.72 28.07 9.00
C LEU A 400 -34.97 26.81 8.16
N ALA A 401 -34.23 25.71 8.40
CA ALA A 401 -34.35 24.45 7.68
C ALA A 401 -35.60 23.64 8.15
N ASN A 402 -36.78 24.23 8.00
CA ASN A 402 -38.07 23.60 8.32
C ASN A 402 -39.16 24.14 7.38
N GLN A 403 -40.23 23.37 7.15
CA GLN A 403 -41.28 23.72 6.20
C GLN A 403 -41.87 25.13 6.39
N THR A 404 -42.18 25.52 7.63
CA THR A 404 -42.81 26.82 7.91
C THR A 404 -41.90 27.97 7.51
N SER A 405 -40.63 27.92 7.90
CA SER A 405 -39.65 28.97 7.58
C SER A 405 -39.35 29.01 6.09
N LEU A 406 -39.11 27.87 5.45
CA LEU A 406 -38.81 27.81 4.02
C LEU A 406 -39.97 28.32 3.17
N LEU A 407 -41.21 27.89 3.45
CA LEU A 407 -42.40 28.39 2.75
C LEU A 407 -42.57 29.89 2.93
N GLN A 408 -42.40 30.40 4.16
CA GLN A 408 -42.52 31.83 4.43
C GLN A 408 -41.50 32.65 3.61
N ILE A 409 -40.25 32.20 3.54
CA ILE A 409 -39.21 32.84 2.72
C ILE A 409 -39.61 32.82 1.24
N MET A 410 -40.05 31.66 0.72
CA MET A 410 -40.49 31.55 -0.68
C MET A 410 -41.66 32.50 -1.00
N GLN A 411 -42.57 32.73 -0.05
CA GLN A 411 -43.70 33.67 -0.21
C GLN A 411 -43.27 35.13 -0.08
N ASP A 412 -42.35 35.45 0.83
CA ASP A 412 -41.86 36.80 1.06
C ASP A 412 -41.01 37.32 -0.11
N THR A 413 -40.17 36.46 -0.67
CA THR A 413 -39.30 36.79 -1.81
C THR A 413 -39.96 36.57 -3.17
N GLY A 414 -40.97 35.70 -3.24
CA GLY A 414 -41.67 35.36 -4.48
C GLY A 414 -42.39 36.54 -5.12
N VAL A 415 -42.49 36.51 -6.46
CA VAL A 415 -43.21 37.57 -7.19
C VAL A 415 -44.71 37.32 -7.15
N SER A 416 -45.46 38.42 -7.12
CA SER A 416 -46.91 38.37 -6.92
C SER A 416 -47.63 38.22 -8.25
N ILE A 417 -48.46 37.18 -8.37
CA ILE A 417 -49.26 36.85 -9.55
C ILE A 417 -50.74 37.03 -9.21
N ASN A 418 -51.49 37.71 -10.08
CA ASN A 418 -52.91 37.98 -9.85
C ASN A 418 -53.77 37.16 -10.81
N ASP A 419 -54.64 36.33 -10.26
CA ASP A 419 -55.53 35.49 -11.05
C ASP A 419 -56.66 36.30 -11.72
N GLY A 420 -56.45 36.68 -12.97
CA GLY A 420 -57.38 37.38 -13.84
C GLY A 420 -56.95 38.79 -14.27
N ASP A 421 -55.68 39.17 -14.08
CA ASP A 421 -55.17 40.45 -14.55
C ASP A 421 -54.71 40.41 -16.02
N ASP A 422 -54.12 39.30 -16.45
CA ASP A 422 -53.62 39.11 -17.81
C ASP A 422 -53.88 37.71 -18.42
N GLU A 423 -54.51 36.80 -17.67
CA GLU A 423 -55.00 35.53 -18.20
C GLU A 423 -56.13 35.74 -19.22
N ASN A 424 -56.01 35.05 -20.34
CA ASN A 424 -57.04 35.01 -21.38
C ASN A 424 -57.29 33.54 -21.71
N ASP A 425 -58.27 32.97 -21.02
CA ASP A 425 -58.60 31.56 -21.06
C ASP A 425 -60.13 31.36 -21.03
N ASN A 426 -60.58 30.11 -20.88
CA ASN A 426 -61.99 29.75 -20.82
C ASN A 426 -62.51 29.39 -19.40
N VAL A 427 -61.79 29.78 -18.35
CA VAL A 427 -62.22 29.61 -16.95
C VAL A 427 -62.65 30.93 -16.31
N THR A 428 -63.30 30.86 -15.15
CA THR A 428 -63.62 32.03 -14.33
C THR A 428 -62.51 32.27 -13.31
N ASN A 429 -61.69 33.29 -13.56
CA ASN A 429 -60.59 33.68 -12.67
C ASN A 429 -61.09 34.23 -11.33
N THR A 430 -60.35 33.97 -10.27
CA THR A 430 -60.78 34.21 -8.88
C THR A 430 -60.49 35.63 -8.36
N GLY A 431 -59.56 36.36 -9.00
CA GLY A 431 -59.08 37.67 -8.54
C GLY A 431 -58.17 37.61 -7.31
N LEU A 432 -57.70 36.43 -6.93
CA LEU A 432 -56.78 36.22 -5.81
C LEU A 432 -55.34 36.54 -6.23
N ASN A 433 -54.51 36.92 -5.27
CA ASN A 433 -53.08 37.10 -5.49
C ASN A 433 -52.32 35.93 -4.88
N PHE A 434 -51.42 35.35 -5.65
CA PHE A 434 -50.55 34.25 -5.27
C PHE A 434 -49.08 34.68 -5.37
N LYS A 435 -48.20 33.85 -4.82
CA LYS A 435 -46.76 34.01 -4.91
C LYS A 435 -46.19 32.94 -5.82
N ARG A 436 -45.36 33.33 -6.78
CA ARG A 436 -44.58 32.42 -7.60
C ARG A 436 -43.13 32.48 -7.13
N ILE A 437 -42.49 31.31 -6.99
CA ILE A 437 -41.14 31.22 -6.41
C ILE A 437 -40.12 32.06 -7.19
N ASP A 438 -39.23 32.74 -6.48
CA ASP A 438 -37.98 33.29 -6.98
C ASP A 438 -36.86 32.64 -6.15
N LEU A 439 -36.22 31.62 -6.72
CA LEU A 439 -35.36 30.73 -5.96
C LEU A 439 -34.05 31.42 -5.55
N TYR A 440 -33.47 32.23 -6.45
CA TYR A 440 -32.26 32.97 -6.12
C TYR A 440 -32.53 34.03 -5.05
N ALA A 441 -33.66 34.75 -5.13
CA ALA A 441 -34.03 35.69 -4.07
C ALA A 441 -34.27 35.00 -2.73
N ALA A 442 -34.90 33.81 -2.73
CA ALA A 442 -35.10 33.00 -1.53
C ALA A 442 -33.77 32.52 -0.92
N LEU A 443 -32.80 32.10 -1.74
CA LEU A 443 -31.46 31.73 -1.26
C LEU A 443 -30.65 32.93 -0.76
N GLN A 444 -30.76 34.10 -1.39
CA GLN A 444 -30.12 35.32 -0.88
C GLN A 444 -30.66 35.76 0.48
N ASP A 445 -31.97 35.62 0.72
CA ASP A 445 -32.56 35.92 2.03
C ASP A 445 -32.00 34.99 3.13
N ILE A 446 -31.71 33.72 2.79
CA ILE A 446 -31.02 32.77 3.67
C ILE A 446 -29.54 33.11 3.81
N MET A 447 -28.80 33.41 2.74
CA MET A 447 -27.35 33.62 2.79
C MET A 447 -26.95 34.95 3.44
N GLY A 448 -27.83 35.94 3.46
CA GLY A 448 -27.51 37.31 3.85
C GLY A 448 -26.71 38.05 2.74
N PRO A 449 -26.61 39.39 2.80
CA PRO A 449 -26.01 40.18 1.73
C PRO A 449 -24.47 40.16 1.76
N GLU A 450 -23.81 39.78 0.66
CA GLU A 450 -22.38 40.06 0.42
C GLU A 450 -22.11 40.72 -0.95
N SER A 451 -21.16 41.65 -0.92
CA SER A 451 -20.91 42.74 -1.87
C SER A 451 -19.97 42.39 -3.03
N SER A 452 -20.25 42.83 -4.27
CA SER A 452 -19.28 42.83 -5.40
C SER A 452 -18.46 44.15 -5.46
N PRO A 453 -17.16 44.13 -5.89
CA PRO A 453 -16.80 44.44 -7.30
C PRO A 453 -15.50 43.78 -7.86
N SER A 454 -15.34 43.82 -9.20
CA SER A 454 -14.19 43.38 -10.04
C SER A 454 -12.86 44.12 -9.81
N SER A 455 -11.70 43.47 -9.98
CA SER A 455 -10.36 44.10 -9.91
C SER A 455 -9.56 44.10 -11.24
N ASP A 456 -8.60 45.02 -11.36
CA ASP A 456 -7.85 45.42 -12.58
C ASP A 456 -6.72 44.47 -13.06
N TYR A 457 -6.42 43.33 -12.40
CA TYR A 457 -5.21 42.52 -12.70
C TYR A 457 -5.47 41.16 -13.35
N ILE A 458 -6.73 40.84 -13.65
CA ILE A 458 -7.14 39.63 -14.36
C ILE A 458 -7.75 40.02 -15.70
N THR A 459 -7.21 39.50 -16.79
CA THR A 459 -7.75 39.70 -18.14
C THR A 459 -8.05 38.35 -18.77
N ILE A 460 -9.27 38.16 -19.29
CA ILE A 460 -9.65 36.96 -20.04
C ILE A 460 -9.78 37.33 -21.52
N THR A 461 -8.95 36.71 -22.37
CA THR A 461 -8.98 36.92 -23.83
C THR A 461 -8.92 35.58 -24.55
N ASP A 462 -9.85 35.32 -25.47
CA ASP A 462 -9.94 34.08 -26.25
C ASP A 462 -9.86 32.78 -25.39
N GLY A 463 -10.44 32.81 -24.19
CA GLY A 463 -10.44 31.68 -23.26
C GLY A 463 -9.08 31.44 -22.56
N VAL A 464 -8.17 32.42 -22.54
CA VAL A 464 -6.97 32.40 -21.70
C VAL A 464 -7.11 33.49 -20.65
N ALA A 465 -7.00 33.11 -19.37
CA ALA A 465 -6.89 34.08 -18.28
C ALA A 465 -5.42 34.43 -18.04
N THR A 466 -5.10 35.72 -18.13
CA THR A 466 -3.80 36.25 -17.73
C THR A 466 -3.94 36.95 -16.38
N ILE A 467 -3.16 36.50 -15.41
CA ILE A 467 -3.01 37.12 -14.08
C ILE A 467 -1.68 37.89 -14.11
N ALA A 468 -1.77 39.22 -14.15
CA ALA A 468 -0.58 40.07 -14.30
C ALA A 468 -0.01 40.51 -12.94
N GLY A 469 1.28 40.30 -12.76
CA GLY A 469 2.10 40.85 -11.67
C GLY A 469 2.43 42.33 -11.87
N THR A 470 3.35 42.81 -11.05
CA THR A 470 3.83 44.19 -11.00
C THR A 470 5.32 44.23 -11.39
N THR A 471 6.01 45.32 -11.08
CA THR A 471 7.46 45.46 -11.35
C THR A 471 8.31 45.24 -10.08
N GLY A 472 7.71 44.74 -9.01
CA GLY A 472 8.42 44.33 -7.80
C GLY A 472 7.80 43.04 -7.27
N ASP A 473 8.36 42.50 -6.19
CA ASP A 473 8.00 41.18 -5.66
C ASP A 473 6.48 40.97 -5.52
N ASP A 474 5.97 39.96 -6.24
CA ASP A 474 4.57 39.56 -6.20
C ASP A 474 4.38 38.20 -5.52
N THR A 475 3.37 38.12 -4.66
CA THR A 475 2.89 36.87 -4.07
C THR A 475 1.53 36.53 -4.63
N PHE A 476 1.46 35.44 -5.38
CA PHE A 476 0.22 34.85 -5.87
C PHE A 476 -0.23 33.73 -4.94
N VAL A 477 -1.50 33.76 -4.51
CA VAL A 477 -2.11 32.65 -3.76
C VAL A 477 -3.33 32.17 -4.51
N ILE A 478 -3.35 30.88 -4.87
CA ILE A 478 -4.37 30.25 -5.69
C ILE A 478 -4.99 29.07 -4.93
N SER A 479 -6.32 28.97 -5.01
CA SER A 479 -7.07 27.78 -4.62
C SER A 479 -8.25 27.59 -5.58
N ILE A 480 -8.72 26.35 -5.74
CA ILE A 480 -9.86 26.02 -6.60
C ILE A 480 -11.00 25.48 -5.74
N SER A 481 -12.21 25.97 -5.98
CA SER A 481 -13.45 25.50 -5.35
C SER A 481 -14.52 25.34 -6.43
N GLY A 482 -14.76 24.11 -6.86
CA GLY A 482 -15.66 23.82 -7.97
C GLY A 482 -15.13 24.39 -9.30
N THR A 483 -15.94 25.18 -10.00
CA THR A 483 -15.53 25.87 -11.23
C THR A 483 -14.94 27.26 -10.96
N THR A 484 -14.74 27.65 -9.70
CA THR A 484 -14.18 28.95 -9.36
C THR A 484 -12.74 28.79 -8.89
N MET A 485 -11.84 29.53 -9.52
CA MET A 485 -10.50 29.75 -9.00
C MET A 485 -10.50 31.02 -8.17
N ASN A 486 -10.15 30.89 -6.89
CA ASN A 486 -9.82 32.02 -6.03
C ASN A 486 -8.35 32.36 -6.25
N VAL A 487 -8.06 33.60 -6.61
CA VAL A 487 -6.71 34.10 -6.81
C VAL A 487 -6.51 35.37 -6.01
N SER A 488 -5.37 35.49 -5.34
CA SER A 488 -4.93 36.77 -4.80
C SER A 488 -3.54 37.11 -5.28
N ARG A 489 -3.31 38.40 -5.56
CA ARG A 489 -1.98 38.97 -5.80
C ARG A 489 -1.72 40.00 -4.72
N ASN A 490 -0.66 39.82 -3.93
CA ASN A 490 -0.26 40.76 -2.87
C ASN A 490 -1.44 41.08 -1.91
N SER A 491 -2.19 40.04 -1.53
CA SER A 491 -3.41 40.09 -0.68
C SER A 491 -4.63 40.81 -1.29
N VAL A 492 -4.57 41.23 -2.54
CA VAL A 492 -5.77 41.65 -3.29
C VAL A 492 -6.37 40.40 -3.89
N ALA A 493 -7.61 40.07 -3.50
CA ALA A 493 -8.30 38.86 -3.95
C ALA A 493 -9.25 39.15 -5.12
N ASP A 494 -9.41 38.17 -5.99
CA ASP A 494 -10.32 38.15 -7.14
C ASP A 494 -10.62 36.68 -7.51
N THR A 495 -11.51 36.47 -8.47
CA THR A 495 -11.97 35.14 -8.88
C THR A 495 -11.98 34.97 -10.38
N ILE A 496 -11.65 33.76 -10.86
CA ILE A 496 -11.75 33.36 -12.27
C ILE A 496 -12.77 32.22 -12.36
N ASP A 497 -13.74 32.37 -13.26
CA ASP A 497 -14.60 31.27 -13.68
C ASP A 497 -13.85 30.35 -14.64
N LEU A 498 -13.56 29.13 -14.18
CA LEU A 498 -12.84 28.10 -14.92
C LEU A 498 -13.62 27.57 -16.13
N THR A 499 -14.95 27.78 -16.22
CA THR A 499 -15.72 27.41 -17.42
C THR A 499 -15.46 28.35 -18.60
N ALA A 500 -14.98 29.57 -18.30
CA ALA A 500 -14.69 30.59 -19.31
C ALA A 500 -13.25 30.52 -19.84
N VAL A 501 -12.42 29.63 -19.30
CA VAL A 501 -10.99 29.54 -19.62
C VAL A 501 -10.53 28.12 -19.92
N THR A 502 -9.53 28.03 -20.78
CA THR A 502 -8.86 26.81 -21.24
C THR A 502 -7.38 26.77 -20.85
N ALA A 503 -6.80 27.91 -20.45
CA ALA A 503 -5.45 28.04 -19.94
C ALA A 503 -5.33 29.26 -19.02
N ILE A 504 -4.33 29.23 -18.13
CA ILE A 504 -4.01 30.34 -17.22
C ILE A 504 -2.54 30.71 -17.36
N ASN A 505 -2.28 31.99 -17.65
CA ASN A 505 -0.93 32.54 -17.68
C ASN A 505 -0.68 33.36 -16.41
N LEU A 506 0.40 33.06 -15.69
CA LEU A 506 0.86 33.86 -14.55
C LEU A 506 2.12 34.63 -14.98
N GLU A 507 2.02 35.95 -14.98
CA GLU A 507 3.15 36.81 -15.32
C GLU A 507 3.64 37.47 -14.03
N GLY A 508 4.75 36.99 -13.46
CA GLY A 508 5.35 37.59 -12.25
C GLY A 508 5.88 39.01 -12.52
N GLY A 509 6.58 39.17 -13.65
CA GLY A 509 7.12 40.46 -14.08
C GLY A 509 8.58 40.63 -13.67
N ASP A 510 8.93 41.81 -13.17
CA ASP A 510 10.24 42.07 -12.56
C ASP A 510 10.11 41.90 -11.04
N GLY A 511 11.06 41.25 -10.36
CA GLY A 511 10.98 41.09 -8.91
C GLY A 511 11.50 39.73 -8.45
N THR A 512 11.18 39.34 -7.22
CA THR A 512 11.20 37.95 -6.76
C THR A 512 9.77 37.52 -6.50
N ASP A 513 9.25 36.67 -7.37
CA ASP A 513 7.84 36.32 -7.44
C ASP A 513 7.59 34.91 -6.91
N SER A 514 6.43 34.73 -6.29
CA SER A 514 6.07 33.46 -5.65
C SER A 514 4.62 33.06 -5.91
N LEU A 515 4.40 31.77 -6.13
CA LEU A 515 3.08 31.15 -6.21
C LEU A 515 2.87 30.20 -5.04
N THR A 516 1.77 30.35 -4.31
CA THR A 516 1.25 29.35 -3.39
C THR A 516 -0.04 28.77 -3.95
N TYR A 517 -0.05 27.48 -4.28
CA TYR A 517 -1.23 26.76 -4.73
C TYR A 517 -1.70 25.79 -3.65
N THR A 518 -3.00 25.80 -3.34
CA THR A 518 -3.62 24.83 -2.42
C THR A 518 -4.50 23.87 -3.21
N GLY A 519 -4.19 22.58 -3.10
CA GLY A 519 -4.94 21.47 -3.68
C GLY A 519 -6.34 21.31 -3.08
N GLN A 520 -7.12 20.45 -3.71
CA GLN A 520 -8.48 20.11 -3.31
C GLN A 520 -8.46 18.95 -2.31
N THR A 521 -9.62 18.62 -1.73
CA THR A 521 -9.76 17.48 -0.80
C THR A 521 -9.82 16.12 -1.50
N ALA A 522 -9.95 16.12 -2.83
CA ALA A 522 -9.88 14.93 -3.67
C ALA A 522 -8.44 14.70 -4.12
N ALA A 523 -8.10 13.45 -4.47
CA ALA A 523 -6.77 13.10 -4.96
C ALA A 523 -6.40 13.93 -6.20
N ASP A 524 -5.36 14.73 -6.07
CA ASP A 524 -4.84 15.58 -7.13
C ASP A 524 -3.51 15.05 -7.69
N SER A 525 -3.12 15.54 -8.87
CA SER A 525 -1.85 15.15 -9.51
C SER A 525 -1.19 16.34 -10.18
N PHE A 526 0.06 16.61 -9.82
CA PHE A 526 0.80 17.81 -10.24
C PHE A 526 2.12 17.51 -10.94
N LYS A 527 2.57 18.45 -11.77
CA LYS A 527 3.93 18.50 -12.33
C LYS A 527 4.53 19.88 -12.13
N LEU A 528 5.79 19.92 -11.68
CA LEU A 528 6.52 21.14 -11.36
C LEU A 528 7.86 21.17 -12.09
N TRP A 529 8.12 22.28 -12.78
CA TRP A 529 9.43 22.64 -13.35
C TRP A 529 9.87 23.98 -12.75
N GLU A 530 11.06 24.47 -13.10
CA GLU A 530 11.42 25.87 -12.90
C GLU A 530 10.34 26.79 -13.51
N GLY A 531 9.78 27.71 -12.72
CA GLY A 531 8.76 28.67 -13.15
C GLY A 531 7.36 28.11 -13.39
N ARG A 532 7.19 26.80 -13.61
CA ARG A 532 5.94 26.22 -14.15
C ARG A 532 5.28 25.18 -13.24
N LEU A 533 3.96 25.29 -13.07
CA LEU A 533 3.10 24.32 -12.39
C LEU A 533 2.00 23.82 -13.34
N GLN A 534 1.80 22.50 -13.42
CA GLN A 534 0.68 21.91 -14.15
C GLN A 534 -0.15 21.02 -13.23
N HIS A 535 -1.46 21.27 -13.17
CA HIS A 535 -2.42 20.32 -12.62
C HIS A 535 -2.81 19.34 -13.74
N THR A 536 -2.90 18.03 -13.46
CA THR A 536 -3.03 17.00 -14.53
C THR A 536 -4.42 16.38 -14.66
N LEU A 537 -5.33 16.59 -13.69
CA LEU A 537 -6.73 16.17 -13.79
C LEU A 537 -7.62 17.19 -14.51
N THR A 538 -7.15 18.43 -14.58
CA THR A 538 -7.68 19.46 -15.47
C THR A 538 -6.62 19.73 -16.53
N ASP A 539 -6.97 20.12 -17.76
CA ASP A 539 -5.98 20.62 -18.74
C ASP A 539 -5.41 22.01 -18.34
N LEU A 540 -5.54 22.37 -17.05
CA LEU A 540 -5.16 23.66 -16.51
C LEU A 540 -3.65 23.69 -16.25
N VAL A 541 -2.96 24.39 -17.15
CA VAL A 541 -1.54 24.70 -17.01
C VAL A 541 -1.41 26.08 -16.41
N PHE A 542 -0.63 26.21 -15.33
CA PHE A 542 -0.11 27.49 -14.85
C PHE A 542 1.28 27.66 -15.44
N ASP A 543 1.32 28.25 -16.65
CA ASP A 543 2.60 28.55 -17.28
C ASP A 543 3.13 29.87 -16.73
N SER A 544 4.40 29.88 -16.34
CA SER A 544 5.13 31.10 -16.04
C SER A 544 6.62 30.88 -16.31
N ASP A 545 7.23 31.84 -17.00
CA ASP A 545 8.67 31.88 -17.23
C ASP A 545 9.38 32.79 -16.21
N THR A 546 8.65 33.31 -15.21
CA THR A 546 9.14 34.38 -14.32
C THR A 546 8.83 34.15 -12.83
N LEU A 547 8.55 32.91 -12.39
CA LEU A 547 8.36 32.62 -10.97
C LEU A 547 9.63 32.00 -10.39
N GLU A 548 10.21 32.62 -9.36
CA GLU A 548 11.34 32.07 -8.63
C GLU A 548 10.91 31.07 -7.55
N THR A 549 9.69 31.18 -7.00
CA THR A 549 9.24 30.28 -5.93
C THR A 549 7.86 29.69 -6.20
N ILE A 550 7.73 28.37 -6.10
CA ILE A 550 6.44 27.67 -6.16
C ILE A 550 6.26 26.86 -4.88
N ILE A 551 5.14 27.05 -4.19
CA ILE A 551 4.73 26.30 -3.01
C ILE A 551 3.40 25.61 -3.34
N LEU A 552 3.44 24.29 -3.44
CA LEU A 552 2.26 23.44 -3.61
C LEU A 552 1.88 22.83 -2.27
N ASN A 553 0.68 23.09 -1.78
CA ASN A 553 0.12 22.44 -0.59
C ASN A 553 -0.96 21.44 -1.00
N GLY A 554 -0.86 20.18 -0.59
CA GLY A 554 -1.92 19.19 -0.74
C GLY A 554 -3.18 19.60 0.03
N GLY A 555 -4.35 19.36 -0.55
CA GLY A 555 -5.64 19.68 0.07
C GLY A 555 -6.28 18.50 0.81
N GLY A 556 -5.62 17.33 0.80
CA GLY A 556 -6.11 16.07 1.33
C GLY A 556 -6.49 15.10 0.21
N GLY A 557 -6.59 13.80 0.53
CA GLY A 557 -6.69 12.75 -0.49
C GLY A 557 -5.36 12.02 -0.68
N GLU A 558 -5.24 11.22 -1.74
CA GLU A 558 -4.01 10.52 -2.12
C GLU A 558 -3.31 11.31 -3.24
N ASP A 559 -2.62 12.38 -2.87
CA ASP A 559 -2.06 13.33 -3.82
C ASP A 559 -0.71 12.85 -4.39
N THR A 560 -0.43 13.22 -5.63
CA THR A 560 0.86 12.94 -6.28
C THR A 560 1.51 14.17 -6.91
N ALA A 561 2.84 14.27 -6.83
CA ALA A 561 3.60 15.35 -7.46
C ALA A 561 4.85 14.83 -8.19
N LEU A 562 5.06 15.31 -9.42
CA LEU A 562 6.29 15.12 -10.18
C LEU A 562 7.10 16.43 -10.20
N MET A 563 8.39 16.37 -9.88
CA MET A 563 9.30 17.51 -9.90
C MET A 563 10.43 17.27 -10.88
N TYR A 564 10.83 18.29 -11.62
CA TYR A 564 11.87 18.23 -12.65
C TYR A 564 12.97 19.26 -12.39
N ASP A 565 14.22 18.82 -12.52
CA ASP A 565 15.44 19.62 -12.39
C ASP A 565 15.67 20.64 -13.49
N THR A 566 16.68 21.48 -13.29
CA THR A 566 17.24 22.38 -14.30
C THR A 566 18.49 21.79 -14.93
N SER A 567 19.13 22.51 -15.86
CA SER A 567 20.46 22.12 -16.35
C SER A 567 21.62 22.51 -15.43
N GLY A 568 21.31 23.13 -14.29
CA GLY A 568 22.27 23.56 -13.27
C GLY A 568 22.45 22.50 -12.19
N ASN A 569 23.21 22.83 -11.13
CA ASN A 569 23.26 21.95 -9.97
C ASN A 569 22.05 22.20 -9.09
N ASP A 570 21.32 21.15 -8.78
CA ASP A 570 20.08 21.16 -8.01
C ASP A 570 20.22 20.36 -6.71
N THR A 571 19.52 20.79 -5.67
CA THR A 571 19.44 20.10 -4.37
C THR A 571 18.00 19.76 -4.05
N LEU A 572 17.78 18.53 -3.63
CA LEU A 572 16.47 17.99 -3.28
C LEU A 572 16.46 17.54 -1.82
N ASN A 573 15.59 18.12 -1.02
CA ASN A 573 15.34 17.72 0.37
C ASN A 573 14.00 17.01 0.45
N MET A 574 13.99 15.77 0.93
CA MET A 574 12.82 14.90 1.00
C MET A 574 12.53 14.51 2.44
N GLU A 575 11.58 15.21 3.06
CA GLU A 575 11.01 14.89 4.36
C GLU A 575 9.57 14.38 4.18
N ALA A 576 9.03 13.69 5.19
CA ALA A 576 7.63 13.29 5.17
C ALA A 576 6.72 14.52 5.12
N ASN A 577 5.82 14.58 4.14
CA ASN A 577 4.91 15.71 3.88
C ASN A 577 5.58 17.06 3.57
N ALA A 578 6.89 17.10 3.31
CA ALA A 578 7.60 18.32 2.93
C ALA A 578 8.79 17.97 2.02
N VAL A 579 8.66 18.29 0.73
CA VAL A 579 9.70 18.08 -0.27
C VAL A 579 10.05 19.41 -0.89
N GLN A 580 11.35 19.71 -1.02
CA GLN A 580 11.82 20.95 -1.63
C GLN A 580 12.95 20.67 -2.61
N MET A 581 12.83 21.19 -3.82
CA MET A 581 13.87 21.21 -4.84
C MET A 581 14.31 22.66 -5.07
N THR A 582 15.61 22.90 -5.02
CA THR A 582 16.20 24.24 -5.21
C THR A 582 17.37 24.18 -6.17
N GLY A 583 17.47 25.20 -7.02
CA GLY A 583 18.63 25.45 -7.87
C GLY A 583 18.96 26.93 -7.95
N THR A 584 19.75 27.31 -8.95
CA THR A 584 20.14 28.72 -9.13
C THR A 584 18.94 29.51 -9.65
N GLY A 585 18.34 30.34 -8.78
CA GLY A 585 17.26 31.25 -9.17
C GLY A 585 15.85 30.67 -9.02
N TYR A 586 15.68 29.42 -8.55
CA TYR A 586 14.36 28.86 -8.29
C TYR A 586 14.29 27.98 -7.03
N SER A 587 13.09 27.88 -6.46
CA SER A 587 12.74 27.02 -5.32
C SER A 587 11.32 26.48 -5.46
N ASN A 588 11.18 25.17 -5.63
CA ASN A 588 9.90 24.48 -5.67
C ASN A 588 9.71 23.65 -4.38
N ALA A 589 8.67 23.95 -3.62
CA ALA A 589 8.28 23.24 -2.41
C ALA A 589 6.92 22.55 -2.59
N VAL A 590 6.80 21.34 -2.06
CA VAL A 590 5.63 20.48 -2.11
C VAL A 590 5.34 19.99 -0.69
N ASN A 591 4.20 20.38 -0.13
CA ASN A 591 3.81 20.09 1.25
C ASN A 591 2.52 19.27 1.29
N GLY A 592 2.42 18.30 2.20
CA GLY A 592 1.20 17.52 2.40
C GLY A 592 0.81 16.60 1.24
N ILE A 593 1.77 16.15 0.43
CA ILE A 593 1.56 15.23 -0.70
C ILE A 593 2.05 13.83 -0.35
N ASN A 594 1.22 12.80 -0.59
CA ASN A 594 1.50 11.40 -0.21
C ASN A 594 2.65 10.79 -1.02
N THR A 595 2.67 11.04 -2.33
CA THR A 595 3.69 10.47 -3.24
C THR A 595 4.38 11.54 -4.07
N VAL A 596 5.68 11.75 -3.82
CA VAL A 596 6.49 12.71 -4.58
C VAL A 596 7.58 11.97 -5.36
N THR A 597 7.69 12.25 -6.66
CA THR A 597 8.78 11.75 -7.52
C THR A 597 9.53 12.92 -8.16
N ALA A 598 10.83 13.01 -7.90
CA ALA A 598 11.71 14.02 -8.48
C ALA A 598 12.67 13.40 -9.49
N PHE A 599 12.91 14.10 -10.60
CA PHE A 599 13.77 13.65 -11.70
C PHE A 599 14.94 14.62 -11.92
N SER A 600 16.17 14.10 -11.95
CA SER A 600 17.37 14.78 -12.44
C SER A 600 17.71 14.26 -13.84
N ASN A 601 17.28 14.95 -14.90
CA ASN A 601 17.47 14.51 -16.30
C ASN A 601 18.08 15.60 -17.20
N ASN A 602 18.21 16.84 -16.71
CA ASN A 602 18.56 17.99 -17.52
C ASN A 602 20.04 18.40 -17.38
N GLY A 603 20.80 17.64 -16.59
CA GLY A 603 22.24 17.76 -16.40
C GLY A 603 22.57 18.68 -15.23
N GLY A 604 23.74 18.50 -14.63
CA GLY A 604 24.05 19.15 -13.36
C GLY A 604 24.97 18.27 -12.53
N THR A 605 25.06 18.54 -11.24
CA THR A 605 25.56 17.59 -10.25
C THR A 605 24.62 17.71 -9.08
N ASP A 606 23.69 16.77 -9.02
CA ASP A 606 22.49 16.92 -8.22
C ASP A 606 22.56 16.00 -7.00
N ALA A 607 22.01 16.51 -5.90
CA ALA A 607 22.06 15.83 -4.62
C ALA A 607 20.66 15.71 -4.01
N VAL A 608 20.37 14.55 -3.43
CA VAL A 608 19.15 14.32 -2.64
C VAL A 608 19.46 13.99 -1.19
N THR A 609 18.70 14.56 -0.26
CA THR A 609 18.69 14.17 1.15
C THR A 609 17.32 13.62 1.54
N PHE A 610 17.30 12.47 2.20
CA PHE A 610 16.11 11.86 2.79
C PHE A 610 16.20 11.90 4.32
N THR A 611 15.13 12.35 4.97
CA THR A 611 15.00 12.38 6.43
C THR A 611 13.88 11.43 6.87
N ASP A 612 14.19 10.57 7.84
CA ASP A 612 13.24 9.61 8.42
C ASP A 612 12.15 10.28 9.26
N THR A 613 11.14 9.49 9.61
CA THR A 613 10.11 9.86 10.57
C THR A 613 10.37 9.21 11.93
N ALA A 614 9.43 9.37 12.87
CA ALA A 614 9.49 8.63 14.13
C ALA A 614 9.00 7.17 14.01
N ALA A 615 8.43 6.78 12.87
CA ALA A 615 7.94 5.43 12.58
C ALA A 615 9.05 4.54 12.01
N ASP A 616 8.75 3.27 11.72
CA ASP A 616 9.69 2.38 11.04
C ASP A 616 9.75 2.75 9.54
N ASP A 617 10.90 3.25 9.10
CA ASP A 617 11.15 3.74 7.75
C ASP A 617 11.96 2.74 6.89
N TYR A 618 11.67 2.74 5.59
CA TYR A 618 12.35 1.92 4.59
C TYR A 618 13.04 2.77 3.54
N PHE A 619 14.38 2.71 3.48
CA PHE A 619 15.18 3.35 2.46
C PHE A 619 15.68 2.32 1.43
N VAL A 620 15.55 2.64 0.14
CA VAL A 620 16.07 1.79 -0.94
C VAL A 620 16.87 2.65 -1.90
N SER A 621 18.12 2.25 -2.14
CA SER A 621 19.05 2.87 -3.07
C SER A 621 19.39 1.91 -4.21
N LYS A 622 19.22 2.38 -5.43
CA LYS A 622 19.67 1.76 -6.68
C LYS A 622 20.54 2.76 -7.45
N TYR A 623 21.27 2.29 -8.45
CA TYR A 623 22.16 3.10 -9.27
C TYR A 623 21.50 4.33 -9.95
N ASN A 624 20.19 4.29 -10.21
CA ASN A 624 19.45 5.37 -10.88
C ASN A 624 18.20 5.83 -10.13
N GLN A 625 17.95 5.30 -8.93
CA GLN A 625 16.74 5.59 -8.18
C GLN A 625 16.97 5.35 -6.69
N ALA A 626 16.62 6.34 -5.88
CA ALA A 626 16.54 6.18 -4.42
C ALA A 626 15.12 6.54 -3.96
N TYR A 627 14.63 5.87 -2.92
CA TYR A 627 13.36 6.25 -2.29
C TYR A 627 13.34 5.92 -0.82
N MET A 628 12.56 6.70 -0.07
CA MET A 628 12.22 6.46 1.33
C MET A 628 10.71 6.44 1.47
N THR A 629 10.21 5.53 2.30
CA THR A 629 8.77 5.30 2.43
C THR A 629 8.39 4.76 3.80
N THR A 630 7.21 5.17 4.26
CA THR A 630 6.43 4.49 5.29
C THR A 630 5.15 3.93 4.66
N GLY A 631 4.27 3.33 5.46
CA GLY A 631 2.93 2.97 5.00
C GLY A 631 2.09 4.16 4.50
N ASP A 632 2.44 5.39 4.89
CA ASP A 632 1.62 6.59 4.70
C ASP A 632 2.20 7.60 3.68
N TYR A 633 3.48 7.48 3.30
CA TYR A 633 4.07 8.32 2.24
C TYR A 633 5.19 7.61 1.45
N ARG A 634 5.49 8.14 0.26
CA ARG A 634 6.61 7.69 -0.58
C ARG A 634 7.30 8.85 -1.30
N ASN A 635 8.57 9.08 -0.96
CA ASN A 635 9.43 10.05 -1.64
C ASN A 635 10.45 9.32 -2.52
N THR A 636 10.47 9.62 -3.81
CA THR A 636 11.34 8.95 -4.81
C THR A 636 12.19 9.97 -5.57
N ALA A 637 13.50 9.79 -5.58
CA ALA A 637 14.44 10.55 -6.40
C ALA A 637 14.98 9.65 -7.53
N VAL A 638 14.99 10.17 -8.75
CA VAL A 638 15.40 9.44 -9.96
C VAL A 638 16.57 10.18 -10.62
N ASN A 639 17.62 9.43 -10.93
CA ASN A 639 18.84 9.86 -11.64
C ASN A 639 19.74 10.92 -10.95
N PHE A 640 19.54 11.17 -9.65
CA PHE A 640 20.45 12.01 -8.87
C PHE A 640 21.83 11.35 -8.69
N GLU A 641 22.92 12.10 -8.88
CA GLU A 641 24.29 11.56 -8.75
C GLU A 641 24.68 11.27 -7.30
N SER A 642 24.06 11.92 -6.32
CA SER A 642 24.33 11.66 -4.91
C SER A 642 23.09 11.67 -4.03
N GLY A 643 23.03 10.72 -3.10
CA GLY A 643 21.91 10.56 -2.18
C GLY A 643 22.37 10.31 -0.75
N THR A 644 21.77 10.98 0.23
CA THR A 644 22.02 10.74 1.66
C THR A 644 20.71 10.51 2.38
N ALA A 645 20.54 9.35 3.01
CA ALA A 645 19.44 9.05 3.91
C ALA A 645 19.93 9.05 5.36
N THR A 646 19.18 9.64 6.28
CA THR A 646 19.54 9.69 7.71
C THR A 646 18.38 9.21 8.57
N SER A 647 18.65 8.26 9.46
CA SER A 647 17.73 7.76 10.50
C SER A 647 18.06 8.43 11.84
N ALA A 648 17.34 9.50 12.20
CA ALA A 648 17.61 10.28 13.40
C ALA A 648 16.37 10.56 14.27
N ASN A 649 15.17 10.23 13.79
CA ASN A 649 13.90 10.65 14.38
C ASN A 649 13.12 9.53 15.08
N GLY A 650 13.57 8.27 15.03
CA GLY A 650 12.97 7.16 15.76
C GLY A 650 13.07 5.85 14.99
N GLY A 651 12.08 4.97 15.17
CA GLY A 651 11.95 3.78 14.31
C GLY A 651 12.97 2.66 14.49
N ASN A 652 12.68 1.53 13.85
CA ASN A 652 13.61 0.44 13.57
C ASN A 652 13.87 0.38 12.06
N ASP A 653 14.60 1.38 11.57
CA ASP A 653 14.70 1.68 10.15
C ASP A 653 15.63 0.72 9.42
N ARG A 654 15.33 0.48 8.14
CA ARG A 654 16.11 -0.42 7.29
C ARG A 654 16.46 0.20 5.94
N ALA A 655 17.68 -0.09 5.49
CA ALA A 655 18.17 0.33 4.19
C ALA A 655 18.52 -0.86 3.29
N TRP A 656 18.24 -0.72 1.99
CA TRP A 656 18.67 -1.66 0.95
C TRP A 656 19.49 -0.95 -0.12
N PHE A 657 20.62 -1.55 -0.50
CA PHE A 657 21.46 -1.08 -1.60
C PHE A 657 21.53 -2.13 -2.72
N TYR A 658 21.44 -1.65 -3.96
CA TYR A 658 21.55 -2.46 -5.17
C TYR A 658 22.59 -1.87 -6.11
N ASP A 659 23.48 -2.73 -6.59
CA ASP A 659 24.55 -2.43 -7.54
C ASP A 659 24.06 -2.00 -8.93
N SER A 660 24.97 -1.38 -9.66
CA SER A 660 24.87 -1.08 -11.08
C SER A 660 25.33 -2.28 -11.92
N THR A 661 25.47 -2.10 -13.24
CA THR A 661 26.06 -3.13 -14.11
C THR A 661 27.58 -2.98 -14.27
N GLY A 662 28.19 -2.06 -13.54
CA GLY A 662 29.63 -1.79 -13.55
C GLY A 662 30.22 -1.99 -12.17
N ASP A 663 31.53 -1.80 -12.05
CA ASP A 663 32.24 -2.05 -10.78
C ASP A 663 31.79 -1.08 -9.68
N ASP A 664 31.26 -1.62 -8.59
CA ASP A 664 30.78 -0.85 -7.45
C ASP A 664 31.60 -1.14 -6.17
N THR A 665 31.67 -0.13 -5.29
CA THR A 665 32.36 -0.20 -4.00
C THR A 665 31.40 0.12 -2.88
N LEU A 666 31.36 -0.74 -1.86
CA LEU A 666 30.53 -0.59 -0.66
C LEU A 666 31.41 -0.53 0.59
N THR A 667 31.16 0.45 1.46
CA THR A 667 31.74 0.52 2.82
C THR A 667 30.60 0.55 3.83
N MET A 668 30.65 -0.35 4.82
CA MET A 668 29.65 -0.48 5.87
C MET A 668 30.29 -0.32 7.24
N ASP A 669 30.21 0.89 7.78
CA ASP A 669 30.51 1.17 9.18
C ASP A 669 29.25 0.96 10.05
N PRO A 670 29.39 0.81 11.38
CA PRO A 670 28.22 0.63 12.27
C PRO A 670 27.17 1.74 12.21
N THR A 671 27.57 2.97 11.87
CA THR A 671 26.68 4.15 11.83
C THR A 671 26.54 4.77 10.44
N SER A 672 27.25 4.27 9.43
CA SER A 672 27.21 4.84 8.08
C SER A 672 27.52 3.77 7.03
N VAL A 673 26.65 3.64 6.05
CA VAL A 673 26.84 2.75 4.91
C VAL A 673 26.86 3.59 3.64
N ASN A 674 27.90 3.42 2.83
CA ASN A 674 28.09 4.17 1.60
C ASN A 674 28.39 3.22 0.43
N MET A 675 27.65 3.38 -0.66
CA MET A 675 27.88 2.67 -1.93
C MET A 675 28.17 3.68 -3.03
N THR A 676 29.26 3.45 -3.76
CA THR A 676 29.69 4.28 -4.89
C THR A 676 29.83 3.44 -6.15
N GLY A 677 29.29 3.95 -7.24
CA GLY A 677 29.57 3.51 -8.60
C GLY A 677 30.09 4.65 -9.46
N THR A 678 30.22 4.41 -10.77
CA THR A 678 30.74 5.43 -11.70
C THR A 678 29.84 6.67 -11.85
N THR A 679 28.53 6.53 -11.60
CA THR A 679 27.53 7.59 -11.80
C THR A 679 26.71 7.91 -10.57
N PHE A 680 26.96 7.25 -9.43
CA PHE A 680 26.17 7.45 -8.21
C PHE A 680 27.03 7.32 -6.95
N ASN A 681 26.66 8.06 -5.90
CA ASN A 681 27.25 7.99 -4.57
C ASN A 681 26.16 8.12 -3.51
N ASN A 682 25.78 7.00 -2.90
CA ASN A 682 24.64 6.93 -1.99
C ASN A 682 25.07 6.51 -0.59
N THR A 683 24.55 7.23 0.41
CA THR A 683 24.85 7.03 1.83
C THR A 683 23.58 6.80 2.64
N ALA A 684 23.61 5.87 3.59
CA ALA A 684 22.59 5.65 4.61
C ALA A 684 23.25 5.75 6.00
N ASN A 685 22.83 6.72 6.80
CA ASN A 685 23.37 6.98 8.14
C ASN A 685 22.41 6.49 9.22
N ASP A 686 22.98 5.86 10.25
CA ASP A 686 22.32 5.48 11.51
C ASP A 686 21.16 4.46 11.38
N PHE A 687 21.03 3.80 10.22
CA PHE A 687 20.08 2.70 10.04
C PHE A 687 20.50 1.47 10.84
N TYR A 688 19.57 0.91 11.63
CA TYR A 688 19.82 -0.29 12.43
C TYR A 688 20.23 -1.49 11.58
N ARG A 689 19.63 -1.64 10.39
CA ARG A 689 19.90 -2.75 9.48
C ARG A 689 20.08 -2.28 8.04
N VAL A 690 21.18 -2.72 7.43
CA VAL A 690 21.47 -2.46 6.02
C VAL A 690 21.79 -3.76 5.28
N ASP A 691 21.09 -4.02 4.18
CA ASP A 691 21.32 -5.15 3.28
C ASP A 691 21.77 -4.64 1.89
N ALA A 692 22.86 -5.16 1.35
CA ALA A 692 23.37 -4.82 0.02
C ALA A 692 23.47 -6.06 -0.90
N TYR A 693 23.28 -5.84 -2.20
CA TYR A 693 23.22 -6.88 -3.24
C TYR A 693 24.11 -6.49 -4.44
N GLY A 694 24.99 -7.40 -4.84
CA GLY A 694 25.86 -7.34 -6.03
C GLY A 694 25.40 -8.31 -7.12
N ASP A 695 24.14 -8.20 -7.57
CA ASP A 695 23.51 -9.20 -8.46
C ASP A 695 23.41 -8.73 -9.92
N ASN A 696 23.80 -7.48 -10.21
CA ASN A 696 23.56 -6.79 -11.48
C ASN A 696 24.83 -6.71 -12.37
N GLY A 697 25.94 -7.22 -11.86
CA GLY A 697 27.17 -7.51 -12.60
C GLY A 697 28.19 -6.38 -12.51
N GLY A 698 29.47 -6.71 -12.66
CA GLY A 698 30.57 -5.82 -12.30
C GLY A 698 31.68 -6.65 -11.68
N THR A 699 32.75 -6.01 -11.21
CA THR A 699 33.64 -6.61 -10.20
C THR A 699 33.48 -5.81 -8.91
N ASP A 700 32.62 -6.31 -8.03
CA ASP A 700 32.13 -5.55 -6.89
C ASP A 700 32.93 -5.85 -5.62
N SER A 701 33.15 -4.80 -4.82
CA SER A 701 33.89 -4.91 -3.57
C SER A 701 33.13 -4.32 -2.38
N ALA A 702 33.17 -5.02 -1.25
CA ALA A 702 32.56 -4.57 0.00
C ALA A 702 33.54 -4.61 1.18
N THR A 703 33.48 -3.60 2.04
CA THR A 703 34.17 -3.57 3.34
C THR A 703 33.15 -3.43 4.46
N ILE A 704 33.23 -4.29 5.48
CA ILE A 704 32.39 -4.24 6.69
C ILE A 704 33.30 -4.03 7.90
N ASN A 705 33.02 -2.99 8.70
CA ASN A 705 33.82 -2.64 9.87
C ASN A 705 33.04 -2.86 11.18
N ASP A 706 33.77 -3.19 12.24
CA ASP A 706 33.26 -3.47 13.58
C ASP A 706 32.95 -2.20 14.40
N SER A 707 32.23 -2.41 15.49
CA SER A 707 32.06 -1.45 16.58
C SER A 707 33.15 -1.64 17.63
N ALA A 708 33.20 -0.78 18.66
CA ALA A 708 34.11 -0.97 19.80
C ALA A 708 33.66 -2.06 20.80
N GLY A 709 32.55 -2.76 20.50
CA GLY A 709 31.99 -3.83 21.31
C GLY A 709 32.41 -5.21 20.83
N ASN A 710 31.86 -6.27 21.43
CA ASN A 710 32.07 -7.62 20.90
C ASN A 710 31.14 -7.87 19.71
N ASP A 711 31.73 -8.11 18.56
CA ASP A 711 31.02 -8.29 17.31
C ASP A 711 31.23 -9.69 16.74
N ARG A 712 30.29 -10.09 15.86
CA ARG A 712 30.35 -11.39 15.21
C ARG A 712 30.05 -11.29 13.74
N SER A 713 30.94 -11.86 12.92
CA SER A 713 30.77 -11.98 11.48
C SER A 713 30.43 -13.41 11.07
N TYR A 714 29.62 -13.53 10.03
CA TYR A 714 29.19 -14.78 9.42
C TYR A 714 29.34 -14.65 7.91
N SER A 715 30.11 -15.54 7.30
CA SER A 715 30.56 -15.41 5.92
C SER A 715 30.47 -16.73 5.16
N SER A 716 30.12 -16.65 3.89
CA SER A 716 30.36 -17.67 2.87
C SER A 716 30.85 -16.96 1.60
N ILE A 717 31.22 -17.71 0.57
CA ILE A 717 31.57 -17.10 -0.73
C ILE A 717 30.38 -16.41 -1.43
N THR A 718 29.16 -16.50 -0.90
CA THR A 718 27.94 -15.88 -1.48
C THR A 718 27.35 -14.76 -0.63
N TYR A 719 27.72 -14.66 0.65
CA TYR A 719 27.23 -13.59 1.52
C TYR A 719 28.18 -13.35 2.68
N SER A 720 28.13 -12.16 3.26
CA SER A 720 28.73 -11.88 4.56
C SER A 720 27.83 -10.95 5.35
N TYR A 721 27.73 -11.15 6.66
CA TYR A 721 27.12 -10.16 7.54
C TYR A 721 27.85 -10.06 8.86
N MET A 722 27.86 -8.86 9.42
CA MET A 722 28.37 -8.59 10.75
C MET A 722 27.25 -7.99 11.59
N THR A 723 27.23 -8.37 12.86
CA THR A 723 26.28 -7.84 13.83
C THR A 723 26.94 -7.58 15.17
N GLY A 724 26.46 -6.52 15.81
CA GLY A 724 26.92 -6.02 17.09
C GLY A 724 25.81 -5.35 17.86
N THR A 725 26.17 -4.62 18.91
CA THR A 725 25.19 -3.79 19.62
C THR A 725 24.77 -2.62 18.75
N GLY A 726 23.52 -2.65 18.27
CA GLY A 726 22.90 -1.52 17.56
C GLY A 726 23.06 -1.52 16.03
N PHE A 727 23.69 -2.52 15.42
CA PHE A 727 23.81 -2.60 13.96
C PHE A 727 23.75 -4.04 13.41
N TYR A 728 23.29 -4.16 12.17
CA TYR A 728 23.32 -5.36 11.34
C TYR A 728 23.63 -4.98 9.89
N ASN A 729 24.82 -5.33 9.42
CA ASN A 729 25.29 -5.01 8.07
C ASN A 729 25.50 -6.29 7.27
N ARG A 730 24.80 -6.43 6.15
CA ARG A 730 24.83 -7.64 5.30
C ARG A 730 25.12 -7.29 3.84
N VAL A 731 25.98 -8.09 3.22
CA VAL A 731 26.30 -8.05 1.79
C VAL A 731 26.03 -9.41 1.17
N ASN A 732 25.54 -9.42 -0.07
CA ASN A 732 25.23 -10.64 -0.82
C ASN A 732 25.83 -10.53 -2.23
N ASN A 733 26.49 -11.60 -2.68
CA ASN A 733 26.98 -11.81 -4.05
C ASN A 733 28.04 -10.81 -4.56
N PHE A 734 28.79 -10.14 -3.67
CA PHE A 734 29.97 -9.35 -4.06
C PHE A 734 31.17 -10.25 -4.38
N ASP A 735 31.96 -9.91 -5.41
CA ASP A 735 33.16 -10.67 -5.81
C ASP A 735 34.26 -10.67 -4.74
N SER A 736 34.38 -9.56 -4.00
CA SER A 736 35.34 -9.43 -2.90
C SER A 736 34.71 -8.77 -1.68
N VAL A 737 34.83 -9.42 -0.52
CA VAL A 737 34.37 -8.88 0.76
C VAL A 737 35.52 -8.87 1.76
N THR A 738 35.75 -7.72 2.38
CA THR A 738 36.68 -7.57 3.51
C THR A 738 35.90 -7.25 4.78
N VAL A 739 36.20 -7.93 5.87
CA VAL A 739 35.56 -7.71 7.18
C VAL A 739 36.65 -7.42 8.21
N ASN A 740 36.55 -6.28 8.90
CA ASN A 740 37.59 -5.79 9.81
C ASN A 740 37.08 -5.72 11.25
N ALA A 741 37.89 -6.24 12.19
CA ALA A 741 37.68 -6.13 13.64
C ALA A 741 38.76 -5.24 14.29
N THR A 742 38.78 -3.93 13.94
CA THR A 742 39.86 -3.01 14.33
C THR A 742 39.49 -2.02 15.43
N SER A 743 38.21 -1.95 15.81
CA SER A 743 37.67 -0.97 16.76
C SER A 743 37.69 -1.47 18.21
N GLY A 744 38.12 -2.72 18.41
CA GLY A 744 38.31 -3.35 19.72
C GLY A 744 37.06 -4.08 20.18
N GLY A 745 37.23 -5.05 21.08
CA GLY A 745 36.18 -6.03 21.38
C GLY A 745 36.82 -7.38 21.61
N SER A 746 35.99 -8.42 21.75
CA SER A 746 36.44 -9.79 21.53
C SER A 746 35.60 -10.43 20.44
N ASP A 747 36.16 -10.40 19.25
CA ASP A 747 35.41 -10.56 18.01
C ASP A 747 35.60 -11.96 17.42
N ARG A 748 34.52 -12.47 16.81
CA ARG A 748 34.49 -13.80 16.22
C ARG A 748 34.07 -13.76 14.75
N ALA A 749 34.82 -14.45 13.90
CA ALA A 749 34.44 -14.72 12.52
C ALA A 749 34.06 -16.19 12.32
N ASP A 750 32.91 -16.41 11.68
CA ASP A 750 32.41 -17.73 11.28
C ASP A 750 32.28 -17.82 9.76
N PHE A 751 32.94 -18.79 9.15
CA PHE A 751 32.83 -19.12 7.73
C PHE A 751 32.00 -20.39 7.54
N TYR A 752 31.26 -20.46 6.43
CA TYR A 752 30.43 -21.59 6.04
C TYR A 752 30.68 -22.00 4.59
N GLY A 753 30.77 -23.32 4.37
CA GLY A 753 30.98 -23.90 3.04
C GLY A 753 29.72 -23.94 2.16
N THR A 754 29.94 -24.16 0.86
CA THR A 754 28.89 -24.30 -0.14
C THR A 754 29.04 -25.60 -0.93
N ASP A 755 28.30 -25.77 -2.03
CA ASP A 755 28.48 -26.91 -2.93
C ASP A 755 29.69 -26.75 -3.87
N ALA A 756 30.38 -25.61 -3.85
CA ALA A 756 31.58 -25.37 -4.63
C ALA A 756 32.83 -25.85 -3.88
N ASP A 757 33.94 -26.04 -4.60
CA ASP A 757 35.22 -26.35 -3.98
C ASP A 757 35.80 -25.05 -3.39
N GLU A 758 35.99 -25.02 -2.07
CA GLU A 758 36.51 -23.87 -1.34
C GLU A 758 37.95 -24.05 -0.84
N THR A 759 38.70 -22.97 -0.86
CA THR A 759 40.04 -22.87 -0.27
C THR A 759 40.02 -21.84 0.85
N PHE A 760 40.40 -22.29 2.05
CA PHE A 760 40.51 -21.47 3.25
C PHE A 760 41.97 -21.33 3.69
N THR A 761 42.43 -20.11 3.93
CA THR A 761 43.75 -19.83 4.49
C THR A 761 43.61 -18.98 5.74
N ALA A 762 44.25 -19.36 6.85
CA ALA A 762 44.27 -18.55 8.07
C ALA A 762 45.69 -18.39 8.63
N GLN A 763 46.02 -17.17 9.03
CA GLN A 763 47.28 -16.81 9.67
C GLN A 763 47.00 -15.80 10.78
N GLN A 764 47.42 -16.10 12.01
CA GLN A 764 47.17 -15.25 13.17
C GLN A 764 45.67 -14.90 13.31
N GLN A 765 45.34 -13.60 13.27
CA GLN A 765 44.00 -13.03 13.41
C GLN A 765 43.34 -12.69 12.05
N GLY A 766 43.90 -13.20 10.94
CA GLY A 766 43.36 -13.01 9.60
C GLY A 766 43.07 -14.33 8.90
N ALA A 767 42.04 -14.34 8.06
CA ALA A 767 41.73 -15.48 7.20
C ALA A 767 41.07 -15.06 5.90
N THR A 768 41.19 -15.91 4.88
CA THR A 768 40.55 -15.74 3.57
C THR A 768 39.88 -17.05 3.18
N LEU A 769 38.62 -16.95 2.76
CA LEU A 769 37.88 -18.01 2.08
C LEU A 769 37.75 -17.62 0.60
N SER A 770 38.02 -18.56 -0.30
CA SER A 770 37.89 -18.34 -1.75
C SER A 770 37.24 -19.55 -2.43
N GLY A 771 36.40 -19.29 -3.42
CA GLY A 771 35.67 -20.32 -4.14
C GLY A 771 34.81 -19.71 -5.23
N ASN A 772 34.68 -20.39 -6.37
CA ASN A 772 33.86 -19.95 -7.50
C ASN A 772 34.12 -18.51 -7.99
N GLY A 773 35.36 -18.02 -7.88
CA GLY A 773 35.75 -16.65 -8.29
C GLY A 773 35.52 -15.56 -7.24
N ALA A 774 34.80 -15.84 -6.16
CA ALA A 774 34.56 -14.91 -5.06
C ALA A 774 35.58 -15.10 -3.92
N THR A 775 35.82 -14.02 -3.16
CA THR A 775 36.75 -14.00 -2.03
C THR A 775 36.17 -13.27 -0.82
N VAL A 776 36.32 -13.84 0.37
CA VAL A 776 35.99 -13.19 1.64
C VAL A 776 37.21 -13.21 2.55
N THR A 777 37.65 -12.03 2.98
CA THR A 777 38.79 -11.85 3.88
C THR A 777 38.32 -11.24 5.19
N VAL A 778 38.77 -11.81 6.31
CA VAL A 778 38.58 -11.25 7.66
C VAL A 778 39.92 -10.83 8.24
N THR A 779 39.95 -9.73 9.00
CA THR A 779 41.16 -9.22 9.65
C THR A 779 40.92 -8.85 11.11
N SER A 780 41.93 -9.08 11.95
CA SER A 780 41.99 -8.70 13.37
C SER A 780 40.98 -9.41 14.30
N PHE A 781 40.50 -10.61 13.94
CA PHE A 781 39.59 -11.39 14.78
C PHE A 781 40.31 -12.27 15.81
N ASP A 782 39.82 -12.33 17.05
CA ASP A 782 40.37 -13.17 18.13
C ASP A 782 40.13 -14.67 17.89
N LEU A 783 38.97 -15.00 17.31
CA LEU A 783 38.56 -16.37 17.01
C LEU A 783 38.01 -16.44 15.60
N ILE A 784 38.55 -17.37 14.82
CA ILE A 784 38.08 -17.68 13.48
C ILE A 784 37.65 -19.14 13.46
N ALA A 785 36.45 -19.41 12.96
CA ALA A 785 35.96 -20.77 12.74
C ALA A 785 35.46 -20.90 11.30
N ALA A 786 35.80 -21.99 10.61
CA ALA A 786 35.30 -22.29 9.29
C ALA A 786 34.67 -23.69 9.27
N ASP A 787 33.41 -23.79 8.86
CA ASP A 787 32.62 -25.02 8.88
C ASP A 787 32.12 -25.38 7.48
N MET A 788 32.75 -26.38 6.87
CA MET A 788 32.43 -26.87 5.52
C MET A 788 31.44 -28.03 5.53
N THR A 789 30.93 -28.44 6.70
CA THR A 789 30.01 -29.58 6.81
C THR A 789 28.64 -29.35 6.17
N TYR A 790 28.31 -28.09 5.85
CA TYR A 790 27.08 -27.69 5.16
C TYR A 790 27.15 -27.89 3.64
N GLY A 791 28.35 -28.09 3.10
CA GLY A 791 28.65 -28.18 1.68
C GLY A 791 28.84 -29.60 1.14
N SER A 792 29.07 -29.70 -0.17
CA SER A 792 29.44 -30.95 -0.84
C SER A 792 30.66 -30.82 -1.75
N GLY A 793 31.36 -29.68 -1.67
CA GLY A 793 32.61 -29.41 -2.36
C GLY A 793 33.76 -30.29 -1.86
N THR A 794 34.88 -30.25 -2.60
CA THR A 794 36.17 -30.77 -2.15
C THR A 794 37.00 -29.63 -1.59
N ASP A 795 37.02 -29.50 -0.26
CA ASP A 795 37.48 -28.29 0.42
C ASP A 795 38.88 -28.46 1.00
N SER A 796 39.66 -27.37 0.97
CA SER A 796 41.02 -27.35 1.53
C SER A 796 41.26 -26.19 2.49
N ALA A 797 41.94 -26.48 3.60
CA ALA A 797 42.34 -25.49 4.60
C ALA A 797 43.86 -25.46 4.78
N THR A 798 44.43 -24.26 4.86
CA THR A 798 45.82 -24.03 5.28
C THR A 798 45.85 -23.14 6.51
N LEU A 799 46.45 -23.63 7.59
CA LEU A 799 46.65 -22.89 8.84
C LEU A 799 48.15 -22.63 9.03
N THR A 800 48.53 -21.36 9.16
CA THR A 800 49.93 -20.94 9.34
C THR A 800 50.16 -20.39 10.75
N ASP A 801 51.30 -20.76 11.33
CA ASP A 801 51.76 -20.32 12.65
C ASP A 801 52.06 -18.81 12.73
N THR A 802 52.43 -18.39 13.94
CA THR A 802 52.98 -17.08 14.24
C THR A 802 54.46 -17.22 14.62
N THR A 803 55.13 -16.09 14.89
CA THR A 803 56.50 -16.11 15.45
C THR A 803 56.58 -16.64 16.90
N GLY A 804 55.43 -16.93 17.52
CA GLY A 804 55.29 -17.45 18.88
C GLY A 804 55.39 -18.98 18.94
N ASN A 805 55.03 -19.57 20.09
CA ASN A 805 54.88 -21.02 20.17
C ASN A 805 53.42 -21.37 19.92
N ASP A 806 53.18 -22.14 18.86
CA ASP A 806 51.84 -22.50 18.40
C ASP A 806 51.61 -24.01 18.47
N THR A 807 50.34 -24.39 18.48
CA THR A 807 49.91 -25.79 18.48
C THR A 807 48.89 -26.03 17.39
N PHE A 808 49.18 -27.01 16.52
CA PHE A 808 48.25 -27.54 15.53
C PHE A 808 47.71 -28.88 15.99
N LYS A 809 46.39 -29.08 15.90
CA LYS A 809 45.75 -30.38 16.10
C LYS A 809 44.85 -30.70 14.93
N ALA A 810 44.98 -31.90 14.39
CA ALA A 810 44.17 -32.39 13.29
C ALA A 810 43.54 -33.74 13.62
N TYR A 811 42.25 -33.83 13.33
CA TYR A 811 41.42 -35.02 13.41
C TYR A 811 40.80 -35.27 12.03
N SER A 812 40.12 -36.40 11.84
CA SER A 812 39.51 -36.74 10.55
C SER A 812 38.42 -35.77 10.10
N ASP A 813 37.73 -35.08 11.02
CA ASP A 813 36.56 -34.23 10.75
C ASP A 813 36.70 -32.79 11.26
N PHE A 814 37.66 -32.51 12.14
CA PHE A 814 37.96 -31.17 12.61
C PHE A 814 39.45 -30.96 12.86
N SER A 815 39.93 -29.74 12.64
CA SER A 815 41.30 -29.36 12.95
C SER A 815 41.31 -27.94 13.51
N PHE A 816 42.37 -27.59 14.24
CA PHE A 816 42.55 -26.23 14.73
C PHE A 816 44.00 -25.91 15.01
N MET A 817 44.32 -24.62 14.92
CA MET A 817 45.61 -24.06 15.29
C MET A 817 45.39 -22.90 16.26
N TYR A 818 46.19 -22.85 17.33
CA TYR A 818 46.10 -21.78 18.31
C TYR A 818 47.45 -21.38 18.88
N GLY A 819 47.51 -20.12 19.29
CA GLY A 819 48.66 -19.48 19.91
C GLY A 819 48.26 -18.46 20.97
N SER A 820 49.17 -17.55 21.29
CA SER A 820 48.86 -16.42 22.15
C SER A 820 48.01 -15.39 21.41
N GLY A 821 46.72 -15.28 21.75
CA GLY A 821 45.83 -14.21 21.25
C GLY A 821 45.08 -14.51 19.95
N TYR A 822 45.11 -15.76 19.46
CA TYR A 822 44.29 -16.19 18.33
C TYR A 822 43.91 -17.67 18.42
N LYS A 823 42.78 -18.05 17.82
CA LYS A 823 42.36 -19.44 17.65
C LYS A 823 41.64 -19.62 16.31
N ASN A 824 42.14 -20.55 15.49
CA ASN A 824 41.59 -20.87 14.17
C ASN A 824 41.08 -22.31 14.17
N TYR A 825 39.77 -22.49 13.97
CA TYR A 825 39.09 -23.80 13.90
C TYR A 825 38.60 -24.07 12.48
N VAL A 826 38.76 -25.30 12.00
CA VAL A 826 38.27 -25.75 10.69
C VAL A 826 37.54 -27.08 10.84
N TYR A 827 36.36 -27.20 10.25
CA TYR A 827 35.49 -28.39 10.34
C TYR A 827 35.10 -28.86 8.94
N GLY A 828 35.12 -30.17 8.70
CA GLY A 828 34.59 -30.79 7.49
C GLY A 828 35.43 -30.65 6.21
N PHE A 829 36.69 -30.20 6.29
CA PHE A 829 37.58 -30.06 5.13
C PHE A 829 38.17 -31.41 4.71
N ASP A 830 38.21 -31.71 3.41
CA ASP A 830 38.84 -32.93 2.86
C ASP A 830 40.36 -32.92 3.02
N THR A 831 40.98 -31.73 2.96
CA THR A 831 42.42 -31.57 3.14
C THR A 831 42.73 -30.43 4.11
N VAL A 832 43.52 -30.70 5.15
CA VAL A 832 44.00 -29.68 6.09
C VAL A 832 45.52 -29.70 6.16
N VAL A 833 46.14 -28.54 5.95
CA VAL A 833 47.58 -28.34 6.06
C VAL A 833 47.88 -27.37 7.20
N GLY A 834 48.61 -27.82 8.22
CA GLY A 834 49.24 -26.97 9.22
C GLY A 834 50.68 -26.67 8.83
N ASN A 835 51.08 -25.40 8.82
CA ASN A 835 52.45 -24.97 8.54
C ASN A 835 53.07 -24.26 9.76
N SER A 836 54.26 -24.70 10.15
CA SER A 836 55.15 -23.99 11.07
C SER A 836 56.31 -23.40 10.26
N THR A 837 56.20 -22.12 9.93
CA THR A 837 57.10 -21.39 9.02
C THR A 837 57.54 -20.03 9.55
N GLU A 838 56.80 -19.45 10.50
CA GLU A 838 57.06 -18.10 11.05
C GLU A 838 57.98 -18.13 12.29
N GLY A 839 58.28 -19.32 12.80
CA GLY A 839 59.30 -19.57 13.82
C GLY A 839 58.72 -19.66 15.23
N GLY A 840 59.40 -20.38 16.12
CA GLY A 840 58.79 -20.79 17.39
C GLY A 840 59.29 -22.17 17.78
N THR A 841 58.76 -22.72 18.87
CA THR A 841 58.87 -24.16 19.17
C THR A 841 57.49 -24.78 19.07
N ASP A 842 57.09 -25.05 17.83
CA ASP A 842 55.72 -25.45 17.52
C ASP A 842 55.55 -26.96 17.57
N ARG A 843 54.32 -27.38 17.87
CA ARG A 843 53.95 -28.78 18.00
C ARG A 843 52.68 -29.13 17.24
N ALA A 844 52.69 -30.26 16.56
CA ALA A 844 51.53 -30.82 15.88
C ALA A 844 51.02 -32.09 16.56
N TYR A 845 49.70 -32.30 16.51
CA TYR A 845 49.04 -33.54 16.93
C TYR A 845 48.11 -33.99 15.82
N LEU A 846 48.26 -35.22 15.35
CA LEU A 846 47.38 -35.81 14.33
C LEU A 846 46.71 -37.06 14.93
N VAL A 847 45.39 -37.18 14.76
CA VAL A 847 44.59 -38.29 15.28
C VAL A 847 43.89 -38.98 14.12
N ASP A 848 43.90 -40.32 14.15
CA ASP A 848 43.29 -41.21 13.17
C ASP A 848 41.75 -41.14 13.15
N SER A 849 41.19 -41.80 12.15
CA SER A 849 39.77 -42.14 12.06
C SER A 849 39.53 -43.57 12.58
N SER A 850 38.27 -44.03 12.58
CA SER A 850 37.96 -45.42 12.93
C SER A 850 38.22 -46.45 11.80
N GLY A 851 38.83 -46.01 10.69
CA GLY A 851 39.14 -46.84 9.53
C GLY A 851 40.65 -47.03 9.36
N ASP A 852 41.05 -47.83 8.37
CA ASP A 852 42.48 -48.05 8.10
C ASP A 852 43.14 -46.77 7.57
N ASP A 853 44.09 -46.23 8.33
CA ASP A 853 44.78 -44.99 8.02
C ASP A 853 46.28 -45.20 7.73
N THR A 854 46.83 -44.34 6.88
CA THR A 854 48.25 -44.37 6.50
C THR A 854 48.95 -43.07 6.87
N MET A 855 50.06 -43.18 7.61
CA MET A 855 50.94 -42.07 7.94
C MET A 855 52.23 -42.15 7.13
N THR A 856 52.58 -41.03 6.49
CA THR A 856 53.89 -40.81 5.87
C THR A 856 54.64 -39.77 6.70
N VAL A 857 55.68 -40.23 7.39
CA VAL A 857 56.42 -39.45 8.40
C VAL A 857 57.81 -39.12 7.86
N ASN A 858 57.95 -37.95 7.26
CA ASN A 858 59.25 -37.40 6.87
C ASN A 858 59.83 -36.52 8.01
N PRO A 859 61.12 -36.18 7.99
CA PRO A 859 61.74 -35.37 9.05
C PRO A 859 61.01 -34.06 9.35
N THR A 860 60.58 -33.32 8.31
CA THR A 860 59.94 -32.00 8.44
C THR A 860 58.49 -31.95 7.97
N SER A 861 57.90 -33.10 7.61
CA SER A 861 56.52 -33.16 7.11
C SER A 861 55.89 -34.50 7.47
N VAL A 862 54.77 -34.45 8.20
CA VAL A 862 54.00 -35.62 8.60
C VAL A 862 52.63 -35.52 7.94
N ASN A 863 52.30 -36.50 7.09
CA ASN A 863 51.01 -36.60 6.43
C ASN A 863 50.24 -37.82 6.92
N MET A 864 48.95 -37.66 7.20
CA MET A 864 48.02 -38.74 7.55
C MET A 864 46.85 -38.73 6.57
N THR A 865 46.64 -39.86 5.91
CA THR A 865 45.57 -40.05 4.93
C THR A 865 44.66 -41.19 5.36
N GLY A 866 43.36 -40.94 5.25
CA GLY A 866 42.32 -41.93 5.48
C GLY A 866 41.18 -41.80 4.48
N THR A 867 40.08 -42.52 4.73
CA THR A 867 38.89 -42.38 3.89
C THR A 867 38.24 -41.00 4.12
N GLY A 868 38.34 -40.11 3.14
CA GLY A 868 37.66 -38.80 3.16
C GLY A 868 38.42 -37.68 3.86
N PHE A 869 39.69 -37.88 4.27
CA PHE A 869 40.51 -36.80 4.83
C PHE A 869 42.01 -36.97 4.49
N ASN A 870 42.72 -35.85 4.43
CA ASN A 870 44.16 -35.76 4.20
C ASN A 870 44.76 -34.62 5.04
N ASN A 871 45.41 -34.97 6.15
CA ASN A 871 45.93 -34.01 7.12
C ASN A 871 47.46 -33.99 7.11
N THR A 872 48.04 -32.83 6.81
CA THR A 872 49.49 -32.63 6.77
C THR A 872 49.95 -31.61 7.81
N ALA A 873 51.01 -31.94 8.54
CA ALA A 873 51.76 -31.02 9.41
C ALA A 873 53.17 -30.81 8.86
N ASN A 874 53.50 -29.57 8.49
CA ASN A 874 54.79 -29.18 7.92
C ASN A 874 55.57 -28.28 8.88
N GLY A 875 56.88 -28.51 9.00
CA GLY A 875 57.82 -27.62 9.70
C GLY A 875 57.86 -27.75 11.23
N PHE A 876 56.91 -28.47 11.84
CA PHE A 876 56.85 -28.61 13.29
C PHE A 876 58.07 -29.36 13.88
N SER A 877 58.65 -28.79 14.93
CA SER A 877 59.78 -29.39 15.65
C SER A 877 59.45 -30.74 16.30
N ARG A 878 58.17 -30.96 16.59
CA ARG A 878 57.64 -32.22 17.11
C ARG A 878 56.22 -32.47 16.60
N THR A 879 56.00 -33.68 16.11
CA THR A 879 54.66 -34.18 15.77
C THR A 879 54.34 -35.42 16.59
N ASP A 880 53.16 -35.43 17.23
CA ASP A 880 52.63 -36.59 17.95
C ASP A 880 51.36 -37.10 17.26
N THR A 881 51.46 -38.24 16.60
CA THR A 881 50.35 -38.97 16.01
C THR A 881 49.78 -40.01 16.97
N TYR A 882 48.46 -40.20 16.92
CA TYR A 882 47.72 -41.18 17.72
C TYR A 882 46.83 -41.98 16.78
N THR A 883 46.93 -43.32 16.85
CA THR A 883 46.08 -44.26 16.12
C THR A 883 45.18 -45.05 17.08
N SER A 884 44.29 -44.32 17.76
CA SER A 884 43.49 -44.86 18.86
C SER A 884 42.02 -45.06 18.54
N GLU A 885 41.55 -44.58 17.38
CA GLU A 885 40.14 -44.61 16.99
C GLU A 885 39.76 -45.92 16.24
N GLY A 886 40.76 -46.71 15.86
CA GLY A 886 40.63 -48.11 15.41
C GLY A 886 40.78 -48.26 13.90
N GLY A 887 41.08 -49.48 13.45
CA GLY A 887 41.52 -49.72 12.07
C GLY A 887 42.71 -50.67 12.08
N THR A 888 43.32 -50.90 10.92
CA THR A 888 44.66 -51.48 10.80
C THR A 888 45.60 -50.44 10.22
N ASP A 889 46.30 -49.72 11.09
CA ASP A 889 47.00 -48.51 10.70
C ASP A 889 48.45 -48.78 10.32
N THR A 890 48.98 -47.97 9.41
CA THR A 890 50.34 -48.11 8.89
C THR A 890 51.12 -46.81 8.93
N ALA A 891 52.26 -46.78 9.62
CA ALA A 891 53.18 -45.66 9.59
C ALA A 891 54.47 -45.97 8.83
N ASN A 892 54.82 -45.10 7.87
CA ASN A 892 56.04 -45.15 7.09
C ASN A 892 56.94 -43.97 7.46
N PHE A 893 58.04 -44.24 8.15
CA PHE A 893 59.03 -43.25 8.58
C PHE A 893 60.21 -43.18 7.62
N TYR A 894 60.67 -41.96 7.32
CA TYR A 894 61.81 -41.68 6.45
C TYR A 894 62.85 -40.83 7.16
N ASP A 895 64.12 -41.14 6.92
CA ASP A 895 65.29 -40.50 7.51
C ASP A 895 65.62 -39.12 6.91
N SER A 896 66.38 -38.36 7.68
CA SER A 896 67.10 -37.18 7.23
C SER A 896 68.43 -37.57 6.58
N SER A 897 69.26 -36.59 6.21
CA SER A 897 70.62 -36.86 5.71
C SER A 897 71.70 -36.93 6.81
N GLY A 898 71.29 -36.82 8.08
CA GLY A 898 72.15 -36.93 9.25
C GLY A 898 71.83 -38.19 10.07
N ASP A 899 72.51 -38.35 11.20
CA ASP A 899 72.31 -39.52 12.06
C ASP A 899 70.91 -39.51 12.72
N ASP A 900 70.12 -40.54 12.45
CA ASP A 900 68.76 -40.70 12.96
C ASP A 900 68.61 -41.94 13.87
N ILE A 901 67.68 -41.84 14.83
CA ILE A 901 67.33 -42.93 15.73
C ILE A 901 65.87 -43.29 15.52
N ALA A 902 65.63 -44.52 15.07
CA ALA A 902 64.32 -45.15 15.03
C ALA A 902 64.13 -46.06 16.24
N ARG A 903 62.97 -45.96 16.90
CA ARG A 903 62.60 -46.85 18.00
C ARG A 903 61.15 -47.27 17.86
N ALA A 904 60.89 -48.57 17.98
CA ALA A 904 59.55 -49.13 18.10
C ALA A 904 59.43 -49.97 19.37
N THR A 905 58.35 -49.73 20.12
CA THR A 905 58.07 -50.38 21.38
C THR A 905 56.73 -51.11 21.34
N PRO A 906 56.55 -52.17 22.14
CA PRO A 906 55.40 -53.06 22.05
C PRO A 906 54.09 -52.50 22.62
N LEU A 907 54.13 -51.34 23.29
CA LEU A 907 52.92 -50.63 23.73
C LEU A 907 52.40 -49.67 22.64
N GLY A 908 52.69 -49.98 21.37
CA GLY A 908 52.27 -49.20 20.21
C GLY A 908 53.02 -47.89 20.00
N LEU A 909 54.08 -47.59 20.74
CA LEU A 909 54.86 -46.34 20.57
C LEU A 909 56.02 -46.57 19.59
N ALA A 910 56.00 -45.85 18.47
CA ALA A 910 57.07 -45.78 17.49
C ALA A 910 57.51 -44.33 17.28
N TYR A 911 58.80 -44.07 17.14
CA TYR A 911 59.28 -42.72 16.80
C TYR A 911 60.59 -42.74 16.02
N MET A 912 60.81 -41.66 15.28
CA MET A 912 62.08 -41.34 14.66
C MET A 912 62.51 -39.93 15.10
N GLN A 913 63.76 -39.79 15.49
CA GLN A 913 64.33 -38.52 15.93
C GLN A 913 65.70 -38.27 15.28
N GLY A 914 65.94 -37.02 14.93
CA GLY A 914 67.20 -36.52 14.39
C GLY A 914 67.49 -35.12 14.89
N SER A 915 68.46 -34.45 14.27
CA SER A 915 68.75 -33.05 14.59
C SER A 915 67.59 -32.14 14.19
N GLY A 916 66.85 -31.61 15.18
CA GLY A 916 65.81 -30.59 14.97
C GLY A 916 64.40 -31.12 14.77
N PHE A 917 64.18 -32.44 14.79
CA PHE A 917 62.85 -33.03 14.69
C PHE A 917 62.68 -34.26 15.59
N VAL A 918 61.46 -34.44 16.10
CA VAL A 918 61.03 -35.68 16.78
C VAL A 918 59.62 -36.01 16.32
N ASN A 919 59.45 -37.10 15.57
CA ASN A 919 58.14 -37.56 15.11
C ASN A 919 57.76 -38.85 15.81
N VAL A 920 56.63 -38.82 16.51
CA VAL A 920 56.17 -39.90 17.39
C VAL A 920 54.79 -40.36 16.94
N VAL A 921 54.61 -41.66 16.71
CA VAL A 921 53.31 -42.28 16.50
C VAL A 921 53.00 -43.25 17.64
N ARG A 922 51.74 -43.31 18.08
CA ARG A 922 51.26 -44.18 19.17
C ARG A 922 50.10 -45.05 18.74
N TYR A 923 50.03 -46.24 19.33
CA TYR A 923 48.95 -47.23 19.22
C TYR A 923 48.85 -47.96 17.86
N LEU A 924 49.95 -48.11 17.11
CA LEU A 924 49.96 -48.71 15.77
C LEU A 924 50.14 -50.23 15.71
N GLU A 925 49.51 -50.84 14.70
CA GLU A 925 49.74 -52.23 14.28
C GLU A 925 50.95 -52.36 13.33
N ASN A 926 51.10 -51.48 12.33
CA ASN A 926 52.17 -51.61 11.32
C ASN A 926 53.11 -50.39 11.28
N VAL A 927 54.42 -50.65 11.35
CA VAL A 927 55.46 -49.60 11.29
C VAL A 927 56.55 -50.02 10.32
N ASN A 928 56.92 -49.13 9.40
CA ASN A 928 58.05 -49.28 8.51
C ASN A 928 58.99 -48.09 8.69
N PHE A 929 60.26 -48.34 9.00
CA PHE A 929 61.32 -47.33 8.97
C PHE A 929 62.21 -47.53 7.75
N TYR A 930 62.50 -46.45 7.03
CA TYR A 930 63.35 -46.44 5.84
C TYR A 930 64.52 -45.46 6.03
N THR A 931 65.76 -45.94 5.90
CA THR A 931 66.96 -45.10 5.92
C THR A 931 67.74 -45.19 4.60
N ASN A 932 67.56 -44.22 3.71
CA ASN A 932 68.29 -44.20 2.43
C ASN A 932 68.90 -42.82 2.09
N ASN A 933 68.82 -41.85 3.02
CA ASN A 933 69.21 -40.47 2.78
C ASN A 933 70.57 -40.10 3.42
N GLY A 934 71.22 -41.06 4.09
CA GLY A 934 72.59 -40.98 4.59
C GLY A 934 72.66 -40.58 6.07
N GLY A 935 73.73 -40.97 6.76
CA GLY A 935 73.82 -40.88 8.22
C GLY A 935 74.46 -42.16 8.77
N THR A 936 74.54 -42.29 10.10
CA THR A 936 74.73 -43.57 10.79
C THR A 936 73.51 -43.85 11.66
N ASP A 937 72.56 -44.57 11.09
CA ASP A 937 71.22 -44.70 11.63
C ASP A 937 71.07 -45.97 12.46
N LYS A 938 70.24 -45.86 13.50
CA LYS A 938 70.04 -46.97 14.46
C LYS A 938 68.58 -47.28 14.67
N ALA A 939 68.22 -48.54 14.50
CA ALA A 939 66.89 -49.08 14.79
C ALA A 939 66.90 -49.90 16.09
N TYR A 940 66.02 -49.55 17.02
CA TYR A 940 65.84 -50.26 18.29
C TYR A 940 64.43 -50.85 18.38
N PHE A 941 64.36 -52.16 18.64
CA PHE A 941 63.14 -52.94 18.78
C PHE A 941 63.04 -53.57 20.17
N TYR A 942 61.83 -53.65 20.71
CA TYR A 942 61.56 -54.17 22.06
C TYR A 942 60.42 -55.20 22.00
N ASP A 943 60.52 -56.28 22.79
CA ASP A 943 59.55 -57.40 22.90
C ASP A 943 58.33 -57.11 23.78
N THR A 944 57.18 -57.72 23.46
CA THR A 944 56.00 -57.80 24.34
C THR A 944 56.22 -58.81 25.47
N SER A 945 55.17 -59.07 26.27
CA SER A 945 55.12 -60.21 27.19
C SER A 945 54.63 -61.52 26.51
N GLY A 946 54.28 -61.46 25.23
CA GLY A 946 53.89 -62.60 24.39
C GLY A 946 55.09 -63.15 23.63
N ASN A 947 54.86 -64.15 22.77
CA ASN A 947 55.94 -64.63 21.90
C ASN A 947 56.10 -63.69 20.70
N ASP A 948 57.30 -63.17 20.52
CA ASP A 948 57.66 -62.33 19.40
C ASP A 948 58.71 -63.03 18.51
N THR A 949 59.01 -62.44 17.36
CA THR A 949 60.06 -62.96 16.47
C THR A 949 60.87 -61.80 15.93
N PHE A 950 62.12 -61.71 16.38
CA PHE A 950 63.09 -60.74 15.87
C PHE A 950 63.96 -61.37 14.77
N THR A 951 63.92 -60.79 13.57
CA THR A 951 64.72 -61.24 12.43
C THR A 951 65.57 -60.09 11.90
N VAL A 952 66.87 -60.33 11.69
CA VAL A 952 67.78 -59.35 11.07
C VAL A 952 68.62 -60.01 10.01
N ASN A 953 68.79 -59.32 8.89
CA ASN A 953 69.76 -59.66 7.85
C ASN A 953 70.47 -58.38 7.37
N SER A 954 71.29 -58.48 6.32
CA SER A 954 72.07 -57.36 5.81
C SER A 954 71.26 -56.23 5.16
N LEU A 955 69.95 -56.42 4.93
CA LEU A 955 69.08 -55.47 4.24
C LEU A 955 67.97 -54.91 5.15
N ALA A 956 67.50 -55.69 6.11
CA ALA A 956 66.39 -55.30 6.97
C ALA A 956 66.42 -55.99 8.34
N GLY A 957 65.78 -55.35 9.31
CA GLY A 957 65.39 -55.91 10.60
C GLY A 957 63.88 -55.85 10.78
N SER A 958 63.31 -56.83 11.47
CA SER A 958 61.89 -56.85 11.82
C SER A 958 61.66 -57.45 13.19
N ILE A 959 60.61 -56.98 13.87
CA ILE A 959 60.03 -57.64 15.03
C ILE A 959 58.53 -57.83 14.78
N ILE A 960 58.06 -59.07 14.94
CA ILE A 960 56.68 -59.45 14.65
C ILE A 960 56.12 -60.16 15.88
N GLY A 961 54.97 -59.72 16.34
CA GLY A 961 54.27 -60.28 17.48
C GLY A 961 52.76 -60.38 17.25
N THR A 962 52.02 -60.72 18.29
CA THR A 962 50.54 -60.77 18.18
C THR A 962 49.98 -59.35 18.07
N GLY A 963 49.43 -59.02 16.90
CA GLY A 963 48.75 -57.73 16.66
C GLY A 963 49.66 -56.59 16.22
N TYR A 964 50.95 -56.82 15.98
CA TYR A 964 51.85 -55.79 15.45
C TYR A 964 52.96 -56.36 14.57
N THR A 965 53.39 -55.56 13.60
CA THR A 965 54.47 -55.89 12.66
C THR A 965 55.32 -54.65 12.39
N TYR A 966 56.58 -54.67 12.86
CA TYR A 966 57.49 -53.54 12.69
C TYR A 966 58.71 -53.92 11.86
N TYR A 967 59.01 -53.14 10.83
CA TYR A 967 60.15 -53.29 9.94
C TYR A 967 61.06 -52.07 9.99
N ALA A 968 62.37 -52.29 9.84
CA ALA A 968 63.37 -51.28 9.57
C ALA A 968 64.23 -51.74 8.39
N TYR A 969 64.40 -50.88 7.39
CA TYR A 969 65.11 -51.17 6.15
C TYR A 969 66.34 -50.27 6.04
N SER A 970 67.48 -50.87 5.66
CA SER A 970 68.73 -50.17 5.35
C SER A 970 69.45 -49.45 6.50
N PHE A 971 69.18 -49.78 7.77
CA PHE A 971 69.91 -49.22 8.93
C PHE A 971 71.30 -49.84 9.11
N GLU A 972 72.27 -49.05 9.60
CA GLU A 972 73.62 -49.53 9.95
C GLU A 972 73.61 -50.44 11.19
N ILE A 973 72.73 -50.16 12.15
CA ILE A 973 72.64 -50.90 13.42
C ILE A 973 71.19 -51.26 13.74
N TYR A 974 70.97 -52.55 13.98
CA TYR A 974 69.73 -53.10 14.52
C TYR A 974 69.97 -53.66 15.91
N ALA A 975 69.15 -53.27 16.89
CA ALA A 975 69.21 -53.79 18.25
C ALA A 975 67.81 -54.24 18.71
N GLY A 976 67.69 -55.53 19.05
CA GLY A 976 66.50 -56.09 19.68
C GLY A 976 66.73 -56.29 21.18
N TYR A 977 65.71 -56.00 21.99
CA TYR A 977 65.71 -56.24 23.44
C TYR A 977 64.56 -57.19 23.80
N SER A 978 64.88 -58.29 24.50
CA SER A 978 63.93 -59.35 24.92
C SER A 978 63.77 -59.42 26.44
N ASN A 979 63.28 -58.35 27.05
CA ASN A 979 63.25 -58.19 28.52
C ASN A 979 61.84 -58.29 29.13
N ASN A 980 60.78 -58.44 28.33
CA ASN A 980 59.39 -58.37 28.78
C ASN A 980 58.68 -59.73 28.84
N GLY A 981 59.33 -60.81 28.37
CA GLY A 981 58.95 -62.21 28.59
C GLY A 981 58.18 -62.82 27.42
N GLY A 982 58.16 -64.15 27.30
CA GLY A 982 57.70 -64.81 26.09
C GLY A 982 58.66 -65.91 25.66
N THR A 983 58.52 -66.40 24.43
CA THR A 983 59.52 -67.20 23.72
C THR A 983 59.87 -66.45 22.45
N ASP A 984 60.91 -65.63 22.51
CA ASP A 984 61.23 -64.59 21.52
C ASP A 984 62.49 -64.88 20.69
#